data_AF-A0A498JM30-F1
#
_entry.id   AF-A0A498JM30-F1
#
_cell.length_a   1.000
_cell.length_b   1.000
_cell.length_c   1.000
_cell.angle_alpha   90.00
_cell.angle_beta   90.00
_cell.angle_gamma   90.00
#
_symmetry.space_group_name_H-M   'P 1'
#
loop_
_entity.id
_entity.type
_entity.pdbx_description
1 polymer ?
#
loop_
_entity_poly.entity_id
_entity_poly.type
_entity_poly.pdbx_seq_one_letter_code
_entity_poly.pdbx_strand_id
1 'polypeptide(L)'
;MFPKVHAGMEMDMGKDCGKTGGNGEKRLQIFVDRMKRFPALVWSTVWTVGRDDPRRVIHALKVGLSLTLVSLLYLIQPLFVGIGANAIWAVMTVVVVLEFTAGATLCKGLNRGLGTLLAGSLAFFIQYIATESGQTFRAVFIGAAVFLIGAAATYMRFFPYIRKNYDYGIVIFLLTFNLITVSSYRVEHVLKIAHDRFYTIAIGCGICLLMSLLVFPNWSGEELHNSSVFKLEGLAGAIEACANEYFSEETDVDQDKSTEDPIYKGYKAVLDSKSQDETMALHASWEPRHSRHCYRFPWQRYVKLGNVLRHFGYTVVALHGCIGTEIQTPRSVRLLFKDPCIRLAGEVSKALMELANSIRNRRHCSPEILSDHLHEALQDLNTAIKSQPRLFLGSNSNQATNMLALAAAHATQQKQGVSLSSVKTDSSALLKWKTKGATEQAKEPERKFLRPQLSKIAITSLEFSEALPFAAFASLLVETVAKLDHVIEEVEELGRIACFKEYEHGDENIVVTCERPPDEMPQTKYYDTDLPFPPSLLDKTFLSGRELKCCYKATIDGFSAANFHNSCDFKGPCAIIGYTNKSFKFGAFNPEGYRSTDDYYDTFDAFLFYWTDNDITDPIVLPKVGGSGAALFDYARGGPQFGADGLLIGPPLAPVMGGFAGPDTNSGIGDLRQAKSRLGLSYAKREDGKESLFGDESRATLEEVEVYCSPQIASLY
;
A
#
# COMPACT_ATOMS: atom_id res chain seq x y z
N MET A 1 -28.49 46.16 23.85
CA MET A 1 -27.14 46.76 23.86
C MET A 1 -26.47 46.39 22.54
N PHE A 2 -26.55 47.32 21.59
CA PHE A 2 -25.78 47.40 20.34
C PHE A 2 -24.30 47.75 20.68
N PRO A 3 -23.28 47.59 19.79
CA PRO A 3 -23.34 48.08 18.40
C PRO A 3 -22.55 47.37 17.28
N LYS A 4 -23.01 47.71 16.06
CA LYS A 4 -22.32 47.75 14.77
C LYS A 4 -21.10 48.69 14.80
N VAL A 5 -20.11 48.44 13.95
CA VAL A 5 -19.31 49.51 13.32
C VAL A 5 -19.19 49.24 11.81
N HIS A 6 -19.55 50.28 11.04
CA HIS A 6 -19.44 50.44 9.59
C HIS A 6 -18.00 50.79 9.17
N ALA A 7 -17.64 50.49 7.92
CA ALA A 7 -17.11 51.46 6.96
C ALA A 7 -17.13 50.85 5.56
N GLY A 8 -17.77 51.52 4.60
CA GLY A 8 -17.75 51.16 3.18
C GLY A 8 -16.73 51.98 2.39
N MET A 9 -16.71 51.79 1.07
CA MET A 9 -16.74 52.88 0.08
C MET A 9 -17.00 52.31 -1.32
N GLU A 10 -17.76 53.08 -2.09
CA GLU A 10 -18.27 52.86 -3.45
C GLU A 10 -17.17 52.76 -4.52
N MET A 11 -17.51 52.21 -5.70
CA MET A 11 -17.55 53.00 -6.95
C MET A 11 -18.23 52.26 -8.10
N ASP A 12 -19.35 52.86 -8.50
CA ASP A 12 -19.78 53.23 -9.85
C ASP A 12 -20.19 52.18 -10.91
N MET A 13 -21.40 52.40 -11.45
CA MET A 13 -21.97 51.72 -12.61
C MET A 13 -21.77 52.60 -13.86
N GLY A 14 -20.88 52.19 -14.74
CA GLY A 14 -20.81 52.65 -16.12
C GLY A 14 -21.32 51.56 -17.07
N LYS A 15 -22.42 51.84 -17.77
CA LYS A 15 -22.93 51.07 -18.91
C LYS A 15 -21.87 50.99 -20.02
N ASP A 16 -21.64 49.79 -20.55
CA ASP A 16 -21.42 49.65 -21.98
C ASP A 16 -22.01 48.34 -22.52
N CYS A 17 -22.70 48.44 -23.65
CA CYS A 17 -23.53 47.40 -24.24
C CYS A 17 -22.78 46.74 -25.39
N GLY A 18 -22.54 45.42 -25.34
CA GLY A 18 -21.92 44.70 -26.44
C GLY A 18 -21.80 43.19 -26.26
N LYS A 19 -22.70 42.43 -26.91
CA LYS A 19 -22.58 41.03 -27.36
C LYS A 19 -21.90 40.02 -26.41
N THR A 20 -22.69 39.33 -25.59
CA THR A 20 -22.29 38.07 -24.92
C THR A 20 -23.35 36.99 -25.05
N GLY A 21 -23.72 36.64 -26.29
CA GLY A 21 -24.63 35.51 -26.57
C GLY A 21 -23.97 34.12 -26.66
N GLY A 22 -22.63 34.02 -26.70
CA GLY A 22 -21.94 32.77 -27.07
C GLY A 22 -21.32 31.94 -25.94
N ASN A 23 -21.37 32.40 -24.68
CA ASN A 23 -20.62 31.78 -23.58
C ASN A 23 -21.45 30.80 -22.72
N GLY A 24 -22.78 30.88 -22.81
CA GLY A 24 -23.71 29.98 -22.12
C GLY A 24 -23.79 28.60 -22.80
N GLU A 25 -23.96 28.58 -24.12
CA GLU A 25 -24.11 27.33 -24.89
C GLU A 25 -22.81 26.50 -24.87
N LYS A 26 -21.64 27.13 -24.99
CA LYS A 26 -20.35 26.42 -24.93
C LYS A 26 -20.07 25.79 -23.57
N ARG A 27 -20.46 26.47 -22.47
CA ARG A 27 -20.38 25.89 -21.10
C ARG A 27 -21.34 24.72 -20.93
N LEU A 28 -22.54 24.80 -21.51
CA LEU A 28 -23.53 23.71 -21.48
C LEU A 28 -23.03 22.50 -22.27
N GLN A 29 -22.38 22.71 -23.42
CA GLN A 29 -21.83 21.64 -24.26
C GLN A 29 -20.65 20.92 -23.59
N ILE A 30 -19.73 21.67 -22.97
CA ILE A 30 -18.62 21.10 -22.17
C ILE A 30 -19.15 20.33 -20.96
N PHE A 31 -20.21 20.81 -20.32
CA PHE A 31 -20.85 20.11 -19.19
C PHE A 31 -21.53 18.82 -19.63
N VAL A 32 -22.21 18.82 -20.78
CA VAL A 32 -22.83 17.63 -21.38
C VAL A 32 -21.79 16.60 -21.81
N ASP A 33 -20.66 17.02 -22.39
CA ASP A 33 -19.59 16.08 -22.77
C ASP A 33 -18.84 15.51 -21.56
N ARG A 34 -18.66 16.30 -20.49
CA ARG A 34 -18.13 15.80 -19.21
C ARG A 34 -19.12 14.83 -18.54
N MET A 35 -20.43 15.08 -18.62
CA MET A 35 -21.45 14.14 -18.16
C MET A 35 -21.52 12.85 -19.00
N LYS A 36 -21.17 12.87 -20.28
CA LYS A 36 -21.12 11.67 -21.13
C LYS A 36 -19.87 10.81 -20.89
N ARG A 37 -18.73 11.42 -20.52
CA ARG A 37 -17.47 10.68 -20.27
C ARG A 37 -17.39 10.06 -18.88
N PHE A 38 -18.05 10.66 -17.89
CA PHE A 38 -18.10 10.14 -16.52
C PHE A 38 -18.67 8.70 -16.42
N PRO A 39 -19.80 8.34 -17.05
CA PRO A 39 -20.31 6.97 -17.01
C PRO A 39 -19.40 5.97 -17.71
N ALA A 40 -18.67 6.35 -18.77
CA ALA A 40 -17.73 5.46 -19.44
C ALA A 40 -16.50 5.14 -18.57
N LEU A 41 -15.97 6.13 -17.85
CA LEU A 41 -14.84 5.93 -16.94
C LEU A 41 -15.24 5.06 -15.74
N VAL A 42 -16.40 5.37 -15.13
CA VAL A 42 -16.98 4.56 -14.05
C VAL A 42 -17.26 3.14 -14.53
N TRP A 43 -17.77 2.97 -15.75
CA TRP A 43 -17.99 1.65 -16.34
C TRP A 43 -16.68 0.86 -16.49
N SER A 44 -15.61 1.50 -16.95
CA SER A 44 -14.30 0.84 -17.06
C SER A 44 -13.76 0.39 -15.70
N THR A 45 -13.85 1.24 -14.67
CA THR A 45 -13.39 0.90 -13.31
C THR A 45 -14.25 -0.19 -12.68
N VAL A 46 -15.57 -0.13 -12.83
CA VAL A 46 -16.50 -1.16 -12.35
C VAL A 46 -16.22 -2.49 -13.07
N TRP A 47 -15.92 -2.46 -14.36
CA TRP A 47 -15.56 -3.63 -15.14
C TRP A 47 -14.23 -4.24 -14.67
N THR A 48 -13.19 -3.44 -14.43
CA THR A 48 -11.90 -3.90 -13.91
C THR A 48 -12.05 -4.52 -12.52
N VAL A 49 -12.70 -3.83 -11.59
CA VAL A 49 -12.93 -4.35 -10.22
C VAL A 49 -13.73 -5.65 -10.23
N GLY A 50 -14.70 -5.78 -11.14
CA GLY A 50 -15.48 -7.00 -11.29
C GLY A 50 -14.72 -8.15 -11.95
N ARG A 51 -13.76 -7.84 -12.84
CA ARG A 51 -12.89 -8.81 -13.50
C ARG A 51 -11.80 -9.34 -12.57
N ASP A 52 -11.23 -8.49 -11.73
CA ASP A 52 -10.13 -8.83 -10.82
C ASP A 52 -10.57 -9.77 -9.70
N ASP A 53 -11.78 -9.58 -9.16
CA ASP A 53 -12.35 -10.47 -8.15
C ASP A 53 -13.86 -10.71 -8.39
N PRO A 54 -14.22 -11.78 -9.13
CA PRO A 54 -15.61 -12.05 -9.50
C PRO A 54 -16.52 -12.26 -8.29
N ARG A 55 -15.94 -12.62 -7.12
CA ARG A 55 -16.68 -12.78 -5.85
C ARG A 55 -17.32 -11.47 -5.40
N ARG A 56 -16.72 -10.31 -5.71
CA ARG A 56 -17.27 -8.98 -5.40
C ARG A 56 -18.55 -8.70 -6.18
N VAL A 57 -18.59 -9.09 -7.45
CA VAL A 57 -19.79 -8.97 -8.29
C VAL A 57 -20.91 -9.85 -7.74
N ILE A 58 -20.58 -11.11 -7.43
CA ILE A 58 -21.55 -12.05 -6.85
C ILE A 58 -22.08 -11.50 -5.51
N HIS A 59 -21.23 -10.97 -4.64
CA HIS A 59 -21.66 -10.36 -3.39
C HIS A 59 -22.57 -9.14 -3.60
N ALA A 60 -22.21 -8.23 -4.51
CA ALA A 60 -23.05 -7.08 -4.84
C ALA A 60 -24.46 -7.50 -5.33
N LEU A 61 -24.53 -8.55 -6.16
CA LEU A 61 -25.79 -9.14 -6.59
C LEU A 61 -26.59 -9.73 -5.43
N LYS A 62 -25.94 -10.44 -4.49
CA LYS A 62 -26.60 -10.95 -3.27
C LYS A 62 -27.18 -9.83 -2.42
N VAL A 63 -26.45 -8.73 -2.25
CA VAL A 63 -26.93 -7.56 -1.50
C VAL A 63 -28.15 -6.96 -2.19
N GLY A 64 -28.08 -6.74 -3.50
CA GLY A 64 -29.22 -6.26 -4.29
C GLY A 64 -30.44 -7.17 -4.16
N LEU A 65 -30.27 -8.48 -4.34
CA LEU A 65 -31.34 -9.47 -4.21
C LEU A 65 -31.94 -9.48 -2.79
N SER A 66 -31.10 -9.44 -1.75
CA SER A 66 -31.55 -9.38 -0.36
C SER A 66 -32.39 -8.14 -0.06
N LEU A 67 -31.95 -6.98 -0.55
CA LEU A 67 -32.69 -5.72 -0.41
C LEU A 67 -34.03 -5.79 -1.12
N THR A 68 -34.07 -6.32 -2.35
CA THR A 68 -35.34 -6.48 -3.07
C THR A 68 -36.30 -7.42 -2.33
N LEU A 69 -35.82 -8.56 -1.82
CA LEU A 69 -36.65 -9.49 -1.05
C LEU A 69 -37.23 -8.87 0.22
N VAL A 70 -36.42 -8.12 0.97
CA VAL A 70 -36.92 -7.44 2.18
C VAL A 70 -37.85 -6.29 1.83
N SER A 71 -37.58 -5.53 0.76
CA SER A 71 -38.47 -4.45 0.31
C SER A 71 -39.83 -4.97 -0.17
N LEU A 72 -39.90 -6.19 -0.74
CA LEU A 72 -41.18 -6.82 -1.10
C LEU A 72 -42.10 -7.00 0.12
N LEU A 73 -41.56 -7.20 1.33
CA LEU A 73 -42.35 -7.26 2.57
C LEU A 73 -43.10 -5.95 2.85
N TYR A 74 -42.56 -4.82 2.41
CA TYR A 74 -43.17 -3.50 2.54
C TYR A 74 -44.13 -3.18 1.37
N LEU A 75 -43.77 -3.61 0.16
CA LEU A 75 -44.51 -3.27 -1.06
C LEU A 75 -45.77 -4.14 -1.27
N ILE A 76 -45.78 -5.38 -0.78
CA ILE A 76 -46.90 -6.31 -0.96
C ILE A 76 -47.94 -6.10 0.15
N GLN A 77 -49.14 -5.63 -0.23
CA GLN A 77 -50.25 -5.27 0.67
C GLN A 77 -50.53 -6.29 1.79
N PRO A 78 -50.70 -7.61 1.54
CA PRO A 78 -50.97 -8.57 2.61
C PRO A 78 -49.80 -8.75 3.60
N LEU A 79 -48.55 -8.58 3.15
CA LEU A 79 -47.37 -8.64 4.01
C LEU A 79 -47.22 -7.35 4.83
N PHE A 80 -47.56 -6.21 4.24
CA PHE A 80 -47.56 -4.92 4.92
C PHE A 80 -48.63 -4.82 6.02
N VAL A 81 -49.82 -5.41 5.84
CA VAL A 81 -50.86 -5.43 6.90
C VAL A 81 -50.37 -6.16 8.16
N GLY A 82 -49.52 -7.18 8.03
CA GLY A 82 -48.93 -7.89 9.15
C GLY A 82 -47.72 -7.19 9.79
N ILE A 83 -46.83 -6.60 9.00
CA ILE A 83 -45.52 -6.10 9.44
C ILE A 83 -45.53 -4.57 9.68
N GLY A 84 -46.34 -3.83 8.93
CA GLY A 84 -46.49 -2.37 9.02
C GLY A 84 -45.20 -1.57 8.77
N ALA A 85 -45.13 -0.38 9.38
CA ALA A 85 -43.96 0.52 9.28
C ALA A 85 -42.66 -0.07 9.89
N ASN A 86 -42.75 -1.19 10.62
CA ASN A 86 -41.60 -1.84 11.23
C ASN A 86 -40.70 -2.56 10.20
N ALA A 87 -41.16 -2.76 8.96
CA ALA A 87 -40.36 -3.38 7.90
C ALA A 87 -39.06 -2.62 7.59
N ILE A 88 -39.00 -1.32 7.89
CA ILE A 88 -37.77 -0.50 7.74
C ILE A 88 -36.62 -1.10 8.55
N TRP A 89 -36.89 -1.69 9.72
CA TRP A 89 -35.86 -2.34 10.55
C TRP A 89 -35.27 -3.58 9.89
N ALA A 90 -36.05 -4.31 9.08
CA ALA A 90 -35.55 -5.43 8.30
C ALA A 90 -34.61 -4.94 7.19
N VAL A 91 -34.96 -3.85 6.47
CA VAL A 91 -34.11 -3.27 5.41
C VAL A 91 -32.79 -2.78 6.00
N MET A 92 -32.85 -2.02 7.10
CA MET A 92 -31.66 -1.57 7.83
C MET A 92 -30.84 -2.73 8.43
N THR A 93 -31.44 -3.91 8.59
CA THR A 93 -30.73 -5.10 9.03
C THR A 93 -29.91 -5.67 7.88
N VAL A 94 -30.51 -5.84 6.70
CA VAL A 94 -29.79 -6.33 5.51
C VAL A 94 -28.58 -5.46 5.19
N VAL A 95 -28.76 -4.14 5.16
CA VAL A 95 -27.67 -3.20 4.82
C VAL A 95 -26.47 -3.31 5.78
N VAL A 96 -26.70 -3.59 7.06
CA VAL A 96 -25.64 -3.53 8.09
C VAL A 96 -25.10 -4.91 8.46
N VAL A 97 -25.89 -5.98 8.27
CA VAL A 97 -25.53 -7.35 8.65
C VAL A 97 -24.94 -8.13 7.49
N LEU A 98 -25.38 -7.87 6.25
CA LEU A 98 -24.88 -8.61 5.09
C LEU A 98 -23.47 -8.16 4.75
N GLU A 99 -22.51 -9.06 4.96
CA GLU A 99 -21.08 -8.82 4.78
C GLU A 99 -20.51 -9.70 3.66
N PHE A 100 -19.29 -9.38 3.22
CA PHE A 100 -18.63 -10.09 2.12
C PHE A 100 -18.46 -11.60 2.38
N THR A 101 -18.19 -11.98 3.63
CA THR A 101 -18.03 -13.38 4.06
C THR A 101 -19.22 -13.89 4.87
N ALA A 102 -19.46 -15.19 4.79
CA ALA A 102 -20.51 -15.86 5.54
C ALA A 102 -20.30 -15.73 7.06
N GLY A 103 -19.05 -15.91 7.53
CA GLY A 103 -18.69 -15.77 8.94
C GLY A 103 -18.93 -14.37 9.50
N ALA A 104 -18.59 -13.32 8.75
CA ALA A 104 -18.86 -11.93 9.15
C ALA A 104 -20.36 -11.65 9.25
N THR A 105 -21.15 -12.16 8.28
CA THR A 105 -22.62 -12.04 8.28
C THR A 105 -23.22 -12.73 9.51
N LEU A 106 -22.77 -13.94 9.84
CA LEU A 106 -23.20 -14.69 11.03
C LEU A 106 -22.85 -13.97 12.32
N CYS A 107 -21.60 -13.51 12.44
CA CYS A 107 -21.12 -12.76 13.60
C CYS A 107 -21.96 -11.49 13.84
N LYS A 108 -22.15 -10.67 12.80
CA LYS A 108 -22.96 -9.45 12.90
C LYS A 108 -24.44 -9.77 13.15
N GLY A 109 -25.00 -10.77 12.49
CA GLY A 109 -26.41 -11.16 12.63
C GLY A 109 -26.74 -11.63 14.05
N LEU A 110 -25.91 -12.49 14.62
CA LEU A 110 -26.06 -12.97 16.00
C LEU A 110 -25.84 -11.85 17.01
N ASN A 111 -24.79 -11.03 16.84
CA ASN A 111 -24.54 -9.88 17.70
C ASN A 111 -25.69 -8.86 17.67
N ARG A 112 -26.31 -8.65 16.50
CA ARG A 112 -27.49 -7.79 16.37
C ARG A 112 -28.69 -8.36 17.12
N GLY A 113 -28.99 -9.64 16.91
CA GLY A 113 -30.10 -10.33 17.57
C GLY A 113 -29.96 -10.32 19.09
N LEU A 114 -28.80 -10.68 19.61
CA LEU A 114 -28.49 -10.67 21.05
C LEU A 114 -28.53 -9.25 21.62
N GLY A 115 -27.92 -8.27 20.96
CA GLY A 115 -27.92 -6.87 21.39
C GLY A 115 -29.34 -6.31 21.49
N THR A 116 -30.19 -6.55 20.49
CA THR A 116 -31.59 -6.12 20.50
C THR A 116 -32.42 -6.84 21.57
N LEU A 117 -32.24 -8.15 21.75
CA LEU A 117 -32.97 -8.93 22.76
C LEU A 117 -32.63 -8.49 24.19
N LEU A 118 -31.33 -8.32 24.49
CA LEU A 118 -30.88 -7.81 25.78
C LEU A 118 -31.36 -6.38 26.04
N ALA A 119 -31.30 -5.52 25.02
CA ALA A 119 -31.78 -4.14 25.12
C ALA A 119 -33.29 -4.07 25.37
N GLY A 120 -34.09 -4.86 24.63
CA GLY A 120 -35.54 -4.92 24.81
C GLY A 120 -35.93 -5.45 26.19
N SER A 121 -35.26 -6.51 26.65
CA SER A 121 -35.50 -7.10 27.97
C SER A 121 -35.17 -6.13 29.10
N LEU A 122 -34.03 -5.44 29.01
CA LEU A 122 -33.62 -4.45 30.01
C LEU A 122 -34.51 -3.20 29.99
N ALA A 123 -34.90 -2.72 28.81
CA ALA A 123 -35.83 -1.59 28.66
C ALA A 123 -37.19 -1.91 29.28
N PHE A 124 -37.70 -3.13 29.08
CA PHE A 124 -38.94 -3.59 29.72
C PHE A 124 -38.82 -3.61 31.25
N PHE A 125 -37.71 -4.14 31.78
CA PHE A 125 -37.46 -4.15 33.22
C PHE A 125 -37.43 -2.75 33.84
N ILE A 126 -36.76 -1.80 33.18
CA ILE A 126 -36.70 -0.41 33.65
C ILE A 126 -38.07 0.25 33.59
N GLN A 127 -38.83 0.01 32.52
CA GLN A 127 -40.19 0.54 32.39
C GLN A 127 -41.14 -0.02 33.46
N TYR A 128 -41.00 -1.30 33.80
CA TYR A 128 -41.75 -1.94 34.88
C TYR A 128 -41.51 -1.22 36.22
N ILE A 129 -40.23 -1.01 36.59
CA ILE A 129 -39.86 -0.28 37.81
C ILE A 129 -40.33 1.18 37.76
N ALA A 130 -40.17 1.84 36.62
CA ALA A 130 -40.56 3.24 36.44
C ALA A 130 -42.06 3.46 36.63
N THR A 131 -42.89 2.47 36.27
CA THR A 131 -44.34 2.53 36.43
C THR A 131 -44.76 2.41 37.90
N GLU A 132 -44.08 1.56 38.69
CA GLU A 132 -44.30 1.43 40.13
C GLU A 132 -43.81 2.65 40.93
N SER A 133 -42.85 3.41 40.40
CA SER A 133 -42.23 4.56 41.10
C SER A 133 -43.07 5.86 41.14
N GLY A 134 -44.28 5.86 40.55
CA GLY A 134 -45.18 7.01 40.50
C GLY A 134 -44.87 8.02 39.37
N GLN A 135 -45.89 8.79 38.96
CA GLN A 135 -45.81 9.66 37.77
C GLN A 135 -44.80 10.81 37.90
N THR A 136 -44.56 11.32 39.11
CA THR A 136 -43.67 12.47 39.37
C THR A 136 -42.19 12.14 39.18
N PHE A 137 -41.75 10.91 39.45
CA PHE A 137 -40.35 10.52 39.34
C PHE A 137 -40.01 9.71 38.08
N ARG A 138 -41.02 9.28 37.31
CA ARG A 138 -40.86 8.45 36.12
C ARG A 138 -39.84 9.00 35.10
N ALA A 139 -39.91 10.29 34.78
CA ALA A 139 -39.00 10.91 33.80
C ALA A 139 -37.55 10.98 34.31
N VAL A 140 -37.36 11.30 35.60
CA VAL A 140 -36.04 11.38 36.24
C VAL A 140 -35.41 10.00 36.30
N PHE A 141 -36.19 8.97 36.65
CA PHE A 141 -35.72 7.59 36.69
C PHE A 141 -35.31 7.07 35.31
N ILE A 142 -36.13 7.29 34.28
CA ILE A 142 -35.81 6.92 32.89
C ILE A 142 -34.54 7.64 32.41
N GLY A 143 -34.41 8.94 32.70
CA GLY A 143 -33.21 9.71 32.36
C GLY A 143 -31.94 9.20 33.06
N ALA A 144 -32.04 8.88 34.36
CA ALA A 144 -30.93 8.29 35.12
C ALA A 144 -30.53 6.91 34.58
N ALA A 145 -31.50 6.07 34.25
CA ALA A 145 -31.26 4.76 33.64
C ALA A 145 -30.54 4.87 32.28
N VAL A 146 -31.00 5.77 31.41
CA VAL A 146 -30.35 6.07 30.12
C VAL A 146 -28.91 6.53 30.31
N PHE A 147 -28.67 7.43 31.27
CA PHE A 147 -27.32 7.91 31.57
C PHE A 147 -26.41 6.79 32.09
N LEU A 148 -26.85 6.04 33.11
CA LEU A 148 -26.04 5.02 33.76
C LEU A 148 -25.72 3.85 32.82
N ILE A 149 -26.72 3.33 32.11
CA ILE A 149 -26.54 2.21 31.16
C ILE A 149 -25.77 2.70 29.93
N GLY A 150 -26.04 3.91 29.45
CA GLY A 150 -25.29 4.56 28.38
C GLY A 150 -23.80 4.67 28.71
N ALA A 151 -23.47 5.19 29.90
CA ALA A 151 -22.10 5.31 30.39
C ALA A 151 -21.44 3.94 30.58
N ALA A 152 -22.13 2.98 31.22
CA ALA A 152 -21.61 1.64 31.47
C ALA A 152 -21.33 0.88 30.16
N ALA A 153 -22.27 0.88 29.22
CA ALA A 153 -22.08 0.19 27.93
C ALA A 153 -21.01 0.87 27.07
N THR A 154 -20.89 2.20 27.11
CA THR A 154 -19.79 2.90 26.44
C THR A 154 -18.44 2.58 27.09
N TYR A 155 -18.39 2.50 28.42
CA TYR A 155 -17.19 2.12 29.15
C TYR A 155 -16.76 0.68 28.84
N MET A 156 -17.71 -0.25 28.72
CA MET A 156 -17.44 -1.64 28.33
C MET A 156 -16.72 -1.77 26.98
N ARG A 157 -16.86 -0.79 26.06
CA ARG A 157 -16.17 -0.79 24.75
C ARG A 157 -14.67 -0.53 24.86
N PHE A 158 -14.17 -0.03 25.99
CA PHE A 158 -12.73 0.15 26.19
C PHE A 158 -12.01 -1.14 26.56
N PHE A 159 -12.73 -2.20 26.97
CA PHE A 159 -12.12 -3.51 27.21
C PHE A 159 -11.76 -4.18 25.87
N PRO A 160 -10.47 -4.49 25.61
CA PRO A 160 -10.03 -5.00 24.31
C PRO A 160 -10.74 -6.28 23.86
N TYR A 161 -11.00 -7.20 24.80
CA TYR A 161 -11.70 -8.45 24.52
C TYR A 161 -13.15 -8.22 24.06
N ILE A 162 -13.86 -7.32 24.74
CA ILE A 162 -15.24 -6.96 24.41
C ILE A 162 -15.28 -6.21 23.09
N ARG A 163 -14.38 -5.24 22.90
CA ARG A 163 -14.26 -4.46 21.66
C ARG A 163 -14.01 -5.34 20.44
N LYS A 164 -13.15 -6.35 20.56
CA LYS A 164 -12.80 -7.22 19.43
C LYS A 164 -13.97 -8.11 18.98
N ASN A 165 -14.76 -8.62 19.93
CA ASN A 165 -15.77 -9.65 19.65
C ASN A 165 -17.22 -9.13 19.59
N TYR A 166 -17.53 -8.06 20.33
CA TYR A 166 -18.91 -7.65 20.63
C TYR A 166 -19.17 -6.14 20.43
N ASP A 167 -18.24 -5.35 19.90
CA ASP A 167 -18.42 -3.88 19.76
C ASP A 167 -19.70 -3.53 18.98
N TYR A 168 -19.93 -4.21 17.86
CA TYR A 168 -21.15 -4.05 17.08
C TYR A 168 -22.41 -4.35 17.89
N GLY A 169 -22.41 -5.45 18.66
CA GLY A 169 -23.52 -5.83 19.53
C GLY A 169 -23.81 -4.79 20.62
N ILE A 170 -22.78 -4.20 21.21
CA ILE A 170 -22.91 -3.13 22.22
C ILE A 170 -23.49 -1.85 21.61
N VAL A 171 -23.06 -1.46 20.42
CA VAL A 171 -23.62 -0.31 19.71
C VAL A 171 -25.10 -0.52 19.41
N ILE A 172 -25.47 -1.70 18.90
CA ILE A 172 -26.89 -2.05 18.66
C ILE A 172 -27.69 -2.09 19.95
N PHE A 173 -27.12 -2.67 21.02
CA PHE A 173 -27.74 -2.69 22.34
C PHE A 173 -28.03 -1.26 22.83
N LEU A 174 -27.04 -0.37 22.80
CA LEU A 174 -27.18 1.03 23.20
C LEU A 174 -28.26 1.75 22.40
N LEU A 175 -28.23 1.62 21.06
CA LEU A 175 -29.20 2.27 20.19
C LEU A 175 -30.62 1.75 20.44
N THR A 176 -30.77 0.43 20.57
CA THR A 176 -32.08 -0.21 20.80
C THR A 176 -32.62 0.16 22.18
N PHE A 177 -31.78 0.07 23.22
CA PHE A 177 -32.15 0.36 24.60
C PHE A 177 -32.61 1.80 24.74
N ASN A 178 -31.82 2.76 24.26
CA ASN A 178 -32.17 4.17 24.34
C ASN A 178 -33.46 4.47 23.56
N LEU A 179 -33.61 3.89 22.38
CA LEU A 179 -34.79 4.11 21.54
C LEU A 179 -36.07 3.54 22.17
N ILE A 180 -36.02 2.33 22.73
CA ILE A 180 -37.19 1.71 23.40
C ILE A 180 -37.49 2.43 24.72
N THR A 181 -36.48 2.66 25.56
CA THR A 181 -36.63 3.30 26.88
C THR A 181 -37.14 4.74 26.76
N VAL A 182 -36.65 5.54 25.81
CA VAL A 182 -37.19 6.90 25.60
C VAL A 182 -38.59 6.86 24.99
N SER A 183 -38.87 5.96 24.04
CA SER A 183 -40.20 5.83 23.43
C SER A 183 -41.25 5.36 24.44
N SER A 184 -40.86 4.56 25.44
CA SER A 184 -41.73 4.07 26.52
C SER A 184 -42.34 5.18 27.38
N TYR A 185 -41.73 6.36 27.39
CA TYR A 185 -42.30 7.53 28.07
C TYR A 185 -43.56 8.04 27.37
N ARG A 186 -43.65 7.88 26.04
CA ARG A 186 -44.75 8.40 25.20
C ARG A 186 -45.75 7.32 24.79
N VAL A 187 -45.33 6.05 24.73
CA VAL A 187 -46.13 4.93 24.21
C VAL A 187 -46.21 3.81 25.24
N GLU A 188 -47.42 3.36 25.57
CA GLU A 188 -47.67 2.38 26.64
C GLU A 188 -47.38 0.93 26.24
N HIS A 189 -47.50 0.57 24.95
CA HIS A 189 -47.31 -0.80 24.46
C HIS A 189 -45.86 -1.13 24.04
N VAL A 190 -44.92 -0.97 24.97
CA VAL A 190 -43.47 -1.18 24.75
C VAL A 190 -43.13 -2.61 24.34
N LEU A 191 -43.82 -3.60 24.92
CA LEU A 191 -43.62 -5.03 24.64
C LEU A 191 -43.92 -5.35 23.17
N LYS A 192 -44.96 -4.74 22.60
CA LYS A 192 -45.31 -4.90 21.19
C LYS A 192 -44.24 -4.29 20.28
N ILE A 193 -43.75 -3.09 20.62
CA ILE A 193 -42.67 -2.43 19.86
C ILE A 193 -41.38 -3.26 19.87
N ALA A 194 -41.00 -3.81 21.03
CA ALA A 194 -39.80 -4.64 21.17
C ALA A 194 -39.93 -5.97 20.42
N HIS A 195 -41.10 -6.61 20.50
CA HIS A 195 -41.42 -7.84 19.78
C HIS A 195 -41.39 -7.62 18.26
N ASP A 196 -42.10 -6.63 17.74
CA ASP A 196 -42.13 -6.32 16.30
C ASP A 196 -40.72 -6.06 15.74
N ARG A 197 -39.86 -5.39 16.52
CA ARG A 197 -38.45 -5.19 16.17
C ARG A 197 -37.64 -6.46 16.12
N PHE A 198 -37.79 -7.31 17.15
CA PHE A 198 -37.09 -8.58 17.19
C PHE A 198 -37.48 -9.46 16.00
N TYR A 199 -38.78 -9.55 15.68
CA TYR A 199 -39.27 -10.34 14.54
C TYR A 199 -38.79 -9.78 13.20
N THR A 200 -38.83 -8.46 12.99
CA THR A 200 -38.35 -7.85 11.73
C THR A 200 -36.83 -7.97 11.56
N ILE A 201 -36.05 -7.85 12.64
CA ILE A 201 -34.60 -8.11 12.62
C ILE A 201 -34.33 -9.60 12.35
N ALA A 202 -35.09 -10.52 12.95
CA ALA A 202 -34.94 -11.95 12.71
C ALA A 202 -35.21 -12.31 11.24
N ILE A 203 -36.23 -11.70 10.61
CA ILE A 203 -36.50 -11.86 9.17
C ILE A 203 -35.33 -11.32 8.33
N GLY A 204 -34.84 -10.11 8.64
CA GLY A 204 -33.69 -9.52 7.95
C GLY A 204 -32.42 -10.38 8.07
N CYS A 205 -32.07 -10.81 9.27
CA CYS A 205 -30.95 -11.73 9.51
C CYS A 205 -31.17 -13.06 8.80
N GLY A 206 -32.38 -13.62 8.79
CA GLY A 206 -32.71 -14.85 8.10
C GLY A 206 -32.45 -14.77 6.60
N ILE A 207 -32.86 -13.67 5.95
CA ILE A 207 -32.60 -13.43 4.52
C ILE A 207 -31.10 -13.25 4.26
N CYS A 208 -30.38 -12.51 5.11
CA CYS A 208 -28.92 -12.40 5.00
C CYS A 208 -28.22 -13.76 5.09
N LEU A 209 -28.61 -14.60 6.06
CA LEU A 209 -28.02 -15.93 6.24
C LEU A 209 -28.34 -16.86 5.07
N LEU A 210 -29.57 -16.82 4.57
CA LEU A 210 -29.97 -17.57 3.39
C LEU A 210 -29.07 -17.22 2.19
N MET A 211 -28.87 -15.93 1.94
CA MET A 211 -28.06 -15.45 0.82
C MET A 211 -26.57 -15.72 1.02
N SER A 212 -26.04 -15.54 2.22
CA SER A 212 -24.61 -15.75 2.50
C SER A 212 -24.21 -17.23 2.53
N LEU A 213 -25.10 -18.13 2.97
CA LEU A 213 -24.79 -19.55 3.14
C LEU A 213 -25.19 -20.43 1.95
N LEU A 214 -26.27 -20.11 1.23
CA LEU A 214 -26.78 -20.97 0.15
C LEU A 214 -26.40 -20.49 -1.25
N VAL A 215 -26.29 -19.17 -1.47
CA VAL A 215 -25.96 -18.61 -2.78
C VAL A 215 -24.46 -18.35 -2.83
N PHE A 216 -23.68 -19.20 -3.51
CA PHE A 216 -22.22 -19.07 -3.70
C PHE A 216 -21.46 -18.60 -2.44
N PRO A 217 -21.40 -19.41 -1.37
CA PRO A 217 -20.84 -18.98 -0.09
C PRO A 217 -19.37 -18.58 -0.22
N ASN A 218 -19.00 -17.47 0.43
CA ASN A 218 -17.61 -17.02 0.51
C ASN A 218 -17.11 -17.21 1.95
N TRP A 219 -16.09 -18.05 2.11
CA TRP A 219 -15.59 -18.51 3.40
C TRP A 219 -14.32 -17.76 3.77
N SER A 220 -14.34 -17.07 4.90
CA SER A 220 -13.21 -16.33 5.44
C SER A 220 -12.07 -17.26 5.87
N GLY A 221 -12.38 -18.49 6.29
CA GLY A 221 -11.35 -19.48 6.64
C GLY A 221 -10.52 -19.92 5.43
N GLU A 222 -11.15 -20.03 4.26
CA GLU A 222 -10.47 -20.37 3.01
C GLU A 222 -9.61 -19.21 2.51
N GLU A 223 -10.07 -17.97 2.69
CA GLU A 223 -9.29 -16.78 2.39
C GLU A 223 -8.03 -16.67 3.29
N LEU A 224 -8.17 -16.93 4.59
CA LEU A 224 -7.03 -16.99 5.51
C LEU A 224 -6.03 -18.09 5.13
N HIS A 225 -6.54 -19.24 4.71
CA HIS A 225 -5.73 -20.37 4.24
C HIS A 225 -4.89 -19.97 3.03
N ASN A 226 -5.52 -19.46 1.97
CA ASN A 226 -4.85 -19.03 0.75
C ASN A 226 -3.90 -17.86 0.98
N SER A 227 -4.27 -16.90 1.83
CA SER A 227 -3.41 -15.79 2.24
C SER A 227 -2.14 -16.29 2.95
N SER A 228 -2.24 -17.33 3.78
CA SER A 228 -1.09 -17.91 4.47
C SER A 228 -0.11 -18.58 3.51
N VAL A 229 -0.62 -19.26 2.48
CA VAL A 229 0.19 -19.86 1.40
C VAL A 229 0.91 -18.76 0.61
N PHE A 230 0.18 -17.74 0.15
CA PHE A 230 0.76 -16.64 -0.64
C PHE A 230 1.88 -15.89 0.12
N LYS A 231 1.70 -15.72 1.44
CA LYS A 231 2.71 -15.11 2.31
C LYS A 231 4.01 -15.92 2.41
N LEU A 232 3.92 -17.25 2.47
CA LEU A 232 5.09 -18.14 2.44
C LEU A 232 5.81 -18.05 1.09
N GLU A 233 5.06 -18.10 -0.01
CA GLU A 233 5.60 -17.99 -1.38
C GLU A 233 6.27 -16.62 -1.62
N GLY A 234 5.65 -15.54 -1.13
CA GLY A 234 6.23 -14.20 -1.20
C GLY A 234 7.55 -14.06 -0.44
N LEU A 235 7.66 -14.69 0.74
CA LEU A 235 8.92 -14.72 1.50
C LEU A 235 9.98 -15.59 0.83
N ALA A 236 9.60 -16.74 0.24
CA ALA A 236 10.51 -17.61 -0.50
C ALA A 236 11.16 -16.85 -1.65
N GLY A 237 10.34 -16.21 -2.50
CA GLY A 237 10.82 -15.40 -3.62
C GLY A 237 11.68 -14.21 -3.16
N ALA A 238 11.32 -13.55 -2.05
CA ALA A 238 12.09 -12.42 -1.54
C ALA A 238 13.49 -12.80 -1.04
N ILE A 239 13.66 -13.96 -0.38
CA ILE A 239 14.98 -14.42 0.09
C ILE A 239 15.89 -14.77 -1.08
N GLU A 240 15.37 -15.49 -2.06
CA GLU A 240 16.12 -15.90 -3.24
C GLU A 240 16.54 -14.69 -4.07
N ALA A 241 15.62 -13.74 -4.29
CA ALA A 241 15.92 -12.48 -4.95
C ALA A 241 16.96 -11.65 -4.18
N CYS A 242 16.84 -11.56 -2.84
CA CYS A 242 17.84 -10.87 -2.01
C CYS A 242 19.26 -11.41 -2.19
N ALA A 243 19.41 -12.75 -2.20
CA ALA A 243 20.71 -13.37 -2.37
C ALA A 243 21.27 -13.17 -3.77
N ASN A 244 20.45 -13.34 -4.80
CA ASN A 244 20.86 -13.14 -6.19
C ASN A 244 21.29 -11.69 -6.44
N GLU A 245 20.53 -10.72 -5.94
CA GLU A 245 20.84 -9.30 -6.13
C GLU A 245 22.11 -8.88 -5.37
N TYR A 246 22.35 -9.39 -4.15
CA TYR A 246 23.55 -9.08 -3.38
C TYR A 246 24.87 -9.51 -4.07
N PHE A 247 24.85 -10.63 -4.80
CA PHE A 247 26.01 -11.18 -5.53
C PHE A 247 25.98 -10.95 -7.04
N SER A 248 25.04 -10.16 -7.54
CA SER A 248 25.01 -9.75 -8.94
C SER A 248 26.23 -8.87 -9.23
N GLU A 249 26.89 -9.11 -10.37
CA GLU A 249 27.99 -8.26 -10.79
C GLU A 249 27.41 -6.90 -11.18
N GLU A 250 28.01 -5.82 -10.68
CA GLU A 250 27.74 -4.47 -11.18
C GLU A 250 28.14 -4.41 -12.66
N THR A 251 27.24 -4.80 -13.55
CA THR A 251 27.16 -4.19 -14.88
C THR A 251 26.79 -2.73 -14.66
N ASP A 252 27.55 -1.85 -15.33
CA ASP A 252 27.52 -0.40 -15.25
C ASP A 252 26.28 0.21 -14.57
N VAL A 253 26.58 0.87 -13.45
CA VAL A 253 25.65 1.62 -12.61
C VAL A 253 24.92 2.64 -13.47
N ASP A 254 23.65 2.36 -13.76
CA ASP A 254 22.53 3.30 -13.68
C ASP A 254 21.25 2.50 -13.95
N GLN A 255 20.65 1.96 -12.88
CA GLN A 255 19.37 1.25 -12.98
C GLN A 255 18.47 1.61 -11.80
N ASP A 256 17.94 2.82 -11.88
CA ASP A 256 16.53 3.16 -11.74
C ASP A 256 15.60 2.05 -11.18
N LYS A 257 15.65 1.86 -9.86
CA LYS A 257 14.74 1.00 -9.07
C LYS A 257 13.39 1.67 -8.90
N SER A 258 12.54 1.59 -9.92
CA SER A 258 11.22 2.20 -9.89
C SER A 258 10.11 1.22 -10.30
N THR A 259 10.24 -0.03 -9.85
CA THR A 259 9.09 -0.91 -9.60
C THR A 259 8.99 -1.05 -8.08
N GLU A 260 7.81 -1.28 -7.49
CA GLU A 260 7.79 -1.84 -6.12
C GLU A 260 8.70 -3.06 -6.16
N ASP A 261 9.85 -2.99 -5.50
CA ASP A 261 10.87 -4.02 -5.54
C ASP A 261 10.18 -5.37 -5.31
N PRO A 262 10.32 -6.37 -6.21
CA PRO A 262 9.70 -7.68 -6.03
C PRO A 262 10.02 -8.27 -4.65
N ILE A 263 11.19 -7.98 -4.09
CA ILE A 263 11.58 -8.31 -2.72
C ILE A 263 10.66 -7.59 -1.71
N TYR A 264 10.48 -6.27 -1.86
CA TYR A 264 9.58 -5.47 -1.02
C TYR A 264 8.14 -5.99 -1.06
N LYS A 265 7.60 -6.28 -2.25
CA LYS A 265 6.25 -6.84 -2.40
C LYS A 265 6.11 -8.19 -1.67
N GLY A 266 7.15 -9.04 -1.75
CA GLY A 266 7.19 -10.35 -1.13
C GLY A 266 7.02 -10.32 0.40
N TYR A 267 7.73 -9.44 1.11
CA TYR A 267 7.61 -9.33 2.57
C TYR A 267 6.54 -8.33 3.04
N LYS A 268 6.18 -7.29 2.26
CA LYS A 268 5.17 -6.28 2.64
C LYS A 268 3.82 -6.91 2.97
N ALA A 269 3.38 -7.86 2.15
CA ALA A 269 2.13 -8.59 2.37
C ALA A 269 2.10 -9.28 3.74
N VAL A 270 3.25 -9.77 4.21
CA VAL A 270 3.37 -10.41 5.54
C VAL A 270 3.33 -9.36 6.65
N LEU A 271 4.07 -8.27 6.51
CA LEU A 271 4.17 -7.22 7.54
C LEU A 271 2.83 -6.53 7.82
N ASP A 272 2.04 -6.28 6.78
CA ASP A 272 0.75 -5.58 6.88
C ASP A 272 -0.43 -6.52 7.26
N SER A 273 -0.22 -7.84 7.24
CA SER A 273 -1.32 -8.82 7.38
C SER A 273 -1.92 -8.96 8.77
N LYS A 274 -1.32 -8.44 9.85
CA LYS A 274 -1.70 -8.75 11.24
C LYS A 274 -3.19 -8.53 11.53
N SER A 275 -3.74 -7.36 11.20
CA SER A 275 -5.14 -7.04 11.49
C SER A 275 -6.10 -7.82 10.58
N GLN A 276 -5.69 -8.07 9.33
CA GLN A 276 -6.47 -8.86 8.37
C GLN A 276 -6.54 -10.33 8.80
N ASP A 277 -5.43 -10.95 9.20
CA ASP A 277 -5.39 -12.33 9.69
C ASP A 277 -6.27 -12.52 10.93
N GLU A 278 -6.18 -11.59 11.89
CA GLU A 278 -6.98 -11.64 13.12
C GLU A 278 -8.48 -11.51 12.85
N THR A 279 -8.88 -10.65 11.90
CA THR A 279 -10.28 -10.46 11.52
C THR A 279 -10.82 -11.63 10.71
N MET A 280 -10.04 -12.16 9.76
CA MET A 280 -10.40 -13.36 9.01
C MET A 280 -10.54 -14.58 9.93
N ALA A 281 -9.61 -14.77 10.87
CA ALA A 281 -9.70 -15.87 11.84
C ALA A 281 -10.91 -15.73 12.78
N LEU A 282 -11.26 -14.50 13.17
CA LEU A 282 -12.48 -14.25 13.93
C LEU A 282 -13.71 -14.65 13.11
N HIS A 283 -13.85 -14.15 11.88
CA HIS A 283 -14.98 -14.47 11.01
C HIS A 283 -15.07 -15.98 10.73
N ALA A 284 -13.96 -16.63 10.42
CA ALA A 284 -13.87 -18.07 10.20
C ALA A 284 -14.32 -18.90 11.41
N SER A 285 -14.16 -18.38 12.63
CA SER A 285 -14.64 -19.06 13.85
C SER A 285 -16.16 -19.09 14.01
N TRP A 286 -16.88 -18.19 13.32
CA TRP A 286 -18.34 -18.14 13.29
C TRP A 286 -18.94 -18.98 12.16
N GLU A 287 -18.12 -19.51 11.25
CA GLU A 287 -18.59 -20.23 10.07
C GLU A 287 -19.12 -21.63 10.44
N PRO A 288 -20.25 -22.07 9.85
CA PRO A 288 -20.73 -23.43 10.01
C PRO A 288 -19.69 -24.42 9.51
N ARG A 289 -19.57 -25.53 10.22
CA ARG A 289 -18.54 -26.55 9.96
C ARG A 289 -18.80 -27.20 8.60
N HIS A 290 -17.87 -27.02 7.66
CA HIS A 290 -18.00 -27.57 6.31
C HIS A 290 -17.50 -29.02 6.18
N SER A 291 -16.63 -29.48 7.09
CA SER A 291 -16.06 -30.84 7.05
C SER A 291 -16.98 -31.89 7.69
N ARG A 292 -17.17 -33.01 6.99
CA ARG A 292 -17.90 -34.21 7.46
C ARG A 292 -17.42 -34.75 8.81
N HIS A 293 -16.17 -34.48 9.18
CA HIS A 293 -15.57 -35.01 10.40
C HIS A 293 -15.69 -34.07 11.61
N CYS A 294 -16.41 -32.95 11.49
CA CYS A 294 -16.75 -32.04 12.60
C CYS A 294 -15.57 -31.51 13.46
N TYR A 295 -14.32 -31.63 12.99
CA TYR A 295 -13.15 -31.07 13.67
C TYR A 295 -13.21 -29.55 13.70
N ARG A 296 -12.79 -28.96 14.82
CA ARG A 296 -12.67 -27.51 14.98
C ARG A 296 -11.39 -27.07 14.26
N PHE A 297 -11.53 -26.40 13.11
CA PHE A 297 -10.37 -25.86 12.42
C PHE A 297 -9.63 -24.85 13.32
N PRO A 298 -8.29 -24.97 13.44
CA PRO A 298 -7.52 -24.16 14.38
C PRO A 298 -7.17 -22.79 13.78
N TRP A 299 -8.16 -21.94 13.49
CA TRP A 299 -7.92 -20.62 12.87
C TRP A 299 -6.98 -19.72 13.67
N GLN A 300 -6.94 -19.86 15.00
CA GLN A 300 -5.97 -19.13 15.85
C GLN A 300 -4.53 -19.59 15.63
N ARG A 301 -4.30 -20.82 15.16
CA ARG A 301 -2.97 -21.31 14.79
C ARG A 301 -2.48 -20.67 13.50
N TYR A 302 -3.35 -20.40 12.54
CA TYR A 302 -3.00 -19.60 11.35
C TYR A 302 -2.56 -18.17 11.73
N VAL A 303 -3.21 -17.53 12.71
CA VAL A 303 -2.78 -16.22 13.22
C VAL A 303 -1.42 -16.32 13.92
N LYS A 304 -1.18 -17.39 14.69
CA LYS A 304 0.11 -17.65 15.33
C LYS A 304 1.22 -17.86 14.29
N LEU A 305 0.96 -18.64 13.24
CA LEU A 305 1.84 -18.80 12.08
C LEU A 305 2.14 -17.45 11.43
N GLY A 306 1.12 -16.62 11.18
CA GLY A 306 1.29 -15.24 10.67
C GLY A 306 2.20 -14.39 11.56
N ASN A 307 2.17 -14.56 12.90
CA ASN A 307 3.10 -13.87 13.79
C ASN A 307 4.55 -14.33 13.61
N VAL A 308 4.78 -15.64 13.49
CA VAL A 308 6.13 -16.20 13.25
C VAL A 308 6.65 -15.80 11.87
N LEU A 309 5.80 -15.82 10.83
CA LEU A 309 6.14 -15.32 9.50
C LEU A 309 6.52 -13.84 9.50
N ARG A 310 5.89 -13.00 10.33
CA ARG A 310 6.32 -11.59 10.49
C ARG A 310 7.70 -11.49 11.13
N HIS A 311 8.01 -12.31 12.13
CA HIS A 311 9.35 -12.35 12.75
C HIS A 311 10.43 -12.81 11.79
N PHE A 312 10.09 -13.75 10.91
CA PHE A 312 10.92 -14.19 9.79
C PHE A 312 11.08 -13.06 8.76
N GLY A 313 9.97 -12.42 8.37
CA GLY A 313 9.95 -11.28 7.44
C GLY A 313 10.81 -10.11 7.88
N TYR A 314 10.93 -9.82 9.19
CA TYR A 314 11.86 -8.80 9.68
C TYR A 314 13.33 -9.12 9.35
N THR A 315 13.73 -10.39 9.32
CA THR A 315 15.07 -10.78 8.86
C THR A 315 15.22 -10.56 7.36
N VAL A 316 14.20 -10.85 6.56
CA VAL A 316 14.21 -10.59 5.11
C VAL A 316 14.32 -9.09 4.82
N VAL A 317 13.63 -8.25 5.58
CA VAL A 317 13.77 -6.78 5.50
C VAL A 317 15.21 -6.34 5.80
N ALA A 318 15.83 -6.92 6.84
CA ALA A 318 17.22 -6.61 7.17
C ALA A 318 18.18 -7.08 6.07
N LEU A 319 17.91 -8.25 5.46
CA LEU A 319 18.68 -8.82 4.36
C LEU A 319 18.58 -7.93 3.10
N HIS A 320 17.38 -7.46 2.78
CA HIS A 320 17.17 -6.47 1.73
C HIS A 320 17.93 -5.17 2.04
N GLY A 321 17.92 -4.72 3.29
CA GLY A 321 18.71 -3.57 3.74
C GLY A 321 20.23 -3.70 3.50
N CYS A 322 20.78 -4.93 3.48
CA CYS A 322 22.19 -5.19 3.17
C CYS A 322 22.55 -4.96 1.69
N ILE A 323 21.57 -4.98 0.79
CA ILE A 323 21.79 -4.75 -0.65
C ILE A 323 22.05 -3.25 -0.93
N GLY A 324 21.36 -2.38 -0.20
CA GLY A 324 21.46 -0.92 -0.35
C GLY A 324 22.53 -0.25 0.52
N THR A 325 23.48 -1.00 1.09
CA THR A 325 24.49 -0.39 2.00
C THR A 325 25.52 0.43 1.24
N GLU A 326 25.74 1.68 1.66
CA GLU A 326 26.76 2.58 1.09
C GLU A 326 28.19 2.03 1.21
N ILE A 327 28.45 1.22 2.25
CA ILE A 327 29.73 0.51 2.41
C ILE A 327 29.59 -0.81 1.68
N GLN A 328 30.26 -0.95 0.55
CA GLN A 328 30.24 -2.17 -0.24
C GLN A 328 31.41 -3.10 0.07
N THR A 329 31.15 -4.40 0.13
CA THR A 329 32.21 -5.41 0.29
C THR A 329 33.00 -5.60 -1.02
N PRO A 330 34.34 -5.78 -0.99
CA PRO A 330 35.15 -5.99 -2.17
C PRO A 330 34.68 -7.17 -3.02
N ARG A 331 34.78 -7.04 -4.35
CA ARG A 331 34.29 -8.05 -5.31
C ARG A 331 34.94 -9.42 -5.13
N SER A 332 36.24 -9.44 -4.80
CA SER A 332 36.99 -10.67 -4.52
C SER A 332 36.42 -11.48 -3.36
N VAL A 333 35.87 -10.79 -2.34
CA VAL A 333 35.24 -11.40 -1.18
C VAL A 333 33.83 -11.86 -1.52
N ARG A 334 33.04 -11.03 -2.23
CA ARG A 334 31.68 -11.40 -2.67
C ARG A 334 31.69 -12.65 -3.55
N LEU A 335 32.62 -12.76 -4.49
CA LEU A 335 32.73 -13.93 -5.38
C LEU A 335 33.07 -15.22 -4.63
N LEU A 336 33.90 -15.13 -3.58
CA LEU A 336 34.31 -16.31 -2.80
C LEU A 336 33.12 -16.97 -2.08
N PHE A 337 32.16 -16.18 -1.63
CA PHE A 337 31.02 -16.65 -0.85
C PHE A 337 29.70 -16.70 -1.64
N LYS A 338 29.74 -16.35 -2.93
CA LYS A 338 28.57 -16.30 -3.81
C LYS A 338 27.82 -17.63 -3.84
N ASP A 339 28.49 -18.72 -4.22
CA ASP A 339 27.82 -20.01 -4.41
C ASP A 339 27.27 -20.59 -3.10
N PRO A 340 28.01 -20.59 -1.97
CA PRO A 340 27.46 -21.06 -0.68
C PRO A 340 26.26 -20.24 -0.19
N CYS A 341 26.27 -18.91 -0.36
CA CYS A 341 25.15 -18.06 0.06
C CYS A 341 23.92 -18.21 -0.85
N ILE A 342 24.10 -18.24 -2.18
CA ILE A 342 22.99 -18.47 -3.12
C ILE A 342 22.39 -19.85 -2.91
N ARG A 343 23.22 -20.90 -2.71
CA ARG A 343 22.75 -22.25 -2.38
C ARG A 343 21.90 -22.24 -1.11
N LEU A 344 22.38 -21.61 -0.04
CA LEU A 344 21.65 -21.56 1.23
C LEU A 344 20.31 -20.82 1.10
N ALA A 345 20.29 -19.67 0.40
CA ALA A 345 19.06 -18.94 0.13
C ALA A 345 18.05 -19.76 -0.71
N GLY A 346 18.55 -20.50 -1.71
CA GLY A 346 17.75 -21.41 -2.52
C GLY A 346 17.13 -22.55 -1.72
N GLU A 347 17.89 -23.17 -0.80
CA GLU A 347 17.33 -24.22 0.08
C GLU A 347 16.30 -23.67 1.07
N VAL A 348 16.51 -22.46 1.62
CA VAL A 348 15.49 -21.78 2.46
C VAL A 348 14.22 -21.47 1.65
N SER A 349 14.37 -21.01 0.40
CA SER A 349 13.25 -20.75 -0.52
C SER A 349 12.45 -22.04 -0.81
N LYS A 350 13.14 -23.14 -1.13
CA LYS A 350 12.51 -24.45 -1.34
C LYS A 350 11.76 -24.95 -0.10
N ALA A 351 12.35 -24.82 1.08
CA ALA A 351 11.70 -25.21 2.32
C ALA A 351 10.41 -24.41 2.55
N LEU A 352 10.45 -23.08 2.39
CA LEU A 352 9.24 -22.23 2.48
C LEU A 352 8.18 -22.61 1.44
N MET A 353 8.59 -22.97 0.22
CA MET A 353 7.69 -23.42 -0.84
C MET A 353 7.03 -24.76 -0.50
N GLU A 354 7.77 -25.70 0.09
CA GLU A 354 7.20 -26.98 0.56
C GLU A 354 6.26 -26.78 1.74
N LEU A 355 6.57 -25.85 2.68
CA LEU A 355 5.62 -25.45 3.73
C LEU A 355 4.35 -24.82 3.14
N ALA A 356 4.48 -24.00 2.10
CA ALA A 356 3.34 -23.41 1.40
C ALA A 356 2.49 -24.49 0.73
N ASN A 357 3.11 -25.47 0.08
CA ASN A 357 2.45 -26.61 -0.56
C ASN A 357 1.80 -27.58 0.45
N SER A 358 2.42 -27.78 1.60
CA SER A 358 1.87 -28.53 2.75
C SER A 358 0.55 -27.92 3.21
N ILE A 359 0.53 -26.60 3.42
CA ILE A 359 -0.70 -25.88 3.77
C ILE A 359 -1.70 -25.97 2.62
N ARG A 360 -1.33 -25.56 1.40
CA ARG A 360 -2.20 -25.55 0.19
C ARG A 360 -2.92 -26.87 -0.02
N ASN A 361 -2.20 -27.99 0.08
CA ASN A 361 -2.72 -29.32 -0.17
C ASN A 361 -3.25 -30.01 1.10
N ARG A 362 -3.13 -29.37 2.27
CA ARG A 362 -3.51 -29.92 3.59
C ARG A 362 -2.86 -31.29 3.85
N ARG A 363 -1.57 -31.38 3.55
CA ARG A 363 -0.74 -32.59 3.71
C ARG A 363 0.45 -32.30 4.63
N HIS A 364 0.97 -33.30 5.30
CA HIS A 364 2.24 -33.17 6.04
C HIS A 364 3.41 -32.91 5.07
N CYS A 365 4.44 -32.21 5.56
CA CYS A 365 5.65 -31.88 4.82
C CYS A 365 6.50 -33.15 4.57
N SER A 366 7.23 -33.20 3.46
CA SER A 366 8.25 -34.23 3.24
C SER A 366 9.50 -33.93 4.08
N PRO A 367 9.94 -34.84 4.99
CA PRO A 367 11.08 -34.60 5.86
C PRO A 367 12.42 -34.46 5.09
N GLU A 368 12.56 -35.15 3.95
CA GLU A 368 13.77 -35.12 3.12
C GLU A 368 14.07 -33.73 2.54
N ILE A 369 13.04 -33.03 2.03
CA ILE A 369 13.17 -31.67 1.47
C ILE A 369 13.42 -30.63 2.58
N LEU A 370 13.00 -30.92 3.82
CA LEU A 370 12.95 -29.93 4.88
C LEU A 370 14.27 -29.78 5.65
N SER A 371 15.03 -30.87 5.82
CA SER A 371 16.15 -30.92 6.75
C SER A 371 17.50 -31.20 6.08
N ASP A 372 17.58 -32.20 5.20
CA ASP A 372 18.88 -32.76 4.81
C ASP A 372 19.68 -31.81 3.89
N HIS A 373 19.04 -31.27 2.85
CA HIS A 373 19.69 -30.33 1.94
C HIS A 373 19.97 -28.95 2.57
N LEU A 374 19.09 -28.51 3.48
CA LEU A 374 19.25 -27.25 4.18
C LEU A 374 20.44 -27.30 5.15
N HIS A 375 20.59 -28.40 5.90
CA HIS A 375 21.72 -28.57 6.82
C HIS A 375 23.05 -28.66 6.07
N GLU A 376 23.06 -29.37 4.93
CA GLU A 376 24.23 -29.46 4.06
C GLU A 376 24.66 -28.09 3.53
N ALA A 377 23.72 -27.30 3.00
CA ALA A 377 24.01 -25.95 2.50
C ALA A 377 24.49 -25.00 3.61
N LEU A 378 23.94 -25.11 4.82
CA LEU A 378 24.40 -24.35 5.98
C LEU A 378 25.82 -24.75 6.39
N GLN A 379 26.14 -26.05 6.35
CA GLN A 379 27.46 -26.57 6.66
C GLN A 379 28.51 -26.12 5.64
N ASP A 380 28.14 -26.05 4.36
CA ASP A 380 28.99 -25.52 3.28
C ASP A 380 29.34 -24.06 3.51
N LEU A 381 28.36 -23.21 3.83
CA LEU A 381 28.60 -21.80 4.14
C LEU A 381 29.50 -21.65 5.39
N ASN A 382 29.24 -22.42 6.44
CA ASN A 382 30.05 -22.41 7.65
C ASN A 382 31.51 -22.85 7.37
N THR A 383 31.69 -23.85 6.50
CA THR A 383 33.01 -24.34 6.09
C THR A 383 33.73 -23.30 5.24
N ALA A 384 33.04 -22.65 4.31
CA ALA A 384 33.57 -21.54 3.53
C ALA A 384 34.06 -20.40 4.45
N ILE A 385 33.25 -19.98 5.42
CA ILE A 385 33.60 -18.92 6.38
C ILE A 385 34.83 -19.32 7.21
N LYS A 386 34.87 -20.57 7.70
CA LYS A 386 36.00 -21.10 8.48
C LYS A 386 37.29 -21.23 7.68
N SER A 387 37.20 -21.43 6.36
CA SER A 387 38.37 -21.58 5.49
C SER A 387 39.17 -20.28 5.32
N GLN A 388 38.54 -19.12 5.56
CA GLN A 388 39.18 -17.79 5.41
C GLN A 388 39.02 -16.89 6.66
N PRO A 389 39.56 -17.29 7.82
CA PRO A 389 39.40 -16.53 9.06
C PRO A 389 40.13 -15.18 9.04
N ARG A 390 41.19 -15.07 8.23
CA ARG A 390 42.01 -13.84 8.11
C ARG A 390 41.24 -12.65 7.55
N LEU A 391 40.17 -12.92 6.80
CA LEU A 391 39.33 -11.90 6.17
C LEU A 391 38.42 -11.18 7.18
N PHE A 392 38.10 -11.85 8.29
CA PHE A 392 37.27 -11.31 9.38
C PHE A 392 38.06 -11.05 10.68
N LEU A 393 39.30 -11.53 10.82
CA LEU A 393 40.09 -11.37 12.05
C LEU A 393 41.29 -10.42 11.90
N GLY A 394 41.55 -9.89 10.70
CA GLY A 394 42.62 -8.94 10.42
C GLY A 394 44.04 -9.56 10.44
N SER A 395 44.86 -9.21 9.46
CA SER A 395 46.30 -9.55 9.46
C SER A 395 47.10 -8.42 10.11
N ASN A 396 47.47 -8.56 11.39
CA ASN A 396 48.79 -8.15 11.92
C ASN A 396 48.91 -8.37 13.44
N SER A 397 49.65 -9.40 13.84
CA SER A 397 50.07 -9.65 15.22
C SER A 397 51.06 -8.61 15.79
N ASN A 398 51.51 -7.64 14.98
CA ASN A 398 52.62 -6.75 15.37
C ASN A 398 52.23 -5.26 15.47
N GLN A 399 51.01 -4.88 15.10
CA GLN A 399 50.50 -3.50 15.25
C GLN A 399 49.50 -3.33 16.40
N ALA A 400 48.76 -4.41 16.74
CA ALA A 400 47.87 -4.42 17.90
C ALA A 400 48.63 -4.21 19.22
N THR A 401 49.85 -4.76 19.34
CA THR A 401 50.74 -4.60 20.50
C THR A 401 51.22 -3.16 20.69
N ASN A 402 51.45 -2.41 19.61
CA ASN A 402 51.87 -1.02 19.69
C ASN A 402 50.71 -0.07 19.99
N MET A 403 49.49 -0.33 19.48
CA MET A 403 48.31 0.46 19.84
C MET A 403 47.80 0.16 21.25
N LEU A 404 47.88 -1.08 21.74
CA LEU A 404 47.57 -1.41 23.15
C LEU A 404 48.60 -0.83 24.11
N ALA A 405 49.88 -0.77 23.72
CA ALA A 405 50.92 -0.09 24.50
C ALA A 405 50.73 1.45 24.51
N LEU A 406 50.30 2.05 23.39
CA LEU A 406 49.98 3.48 23.31
C LEU A 406 48.71 3.82 24.12
N ALA A 407 47.67 2.97 24.03
CA ALA A 407 46.44 3.11 24.80
C ALA A 407 46.66 2.84 26.29
N ALA A 408 47.55 1.91 26.66
CA ALA A 408 47.98 1.68 28.03
C ALA A 408 48.83 2.84 28.59
N ALA A 409 49.68 3.47 27.76
CA ALA A 409 50.43 4.67 28.12
C ALA A 409 49.51 5.90 28.33
N HIS A 410 48.42 6.00 27.56
CA HIS A 410 47.38 7.02 27.78
C HIS A 410 46.48 6.70 28.99
N ALA A 411 46.23 5.42 29.30
CA ALA A 411 45.48 5.00 30.48
C ALA A 411 46.26 5.21 31.80
N THR A 412 47.59 5.30 31.75
CA THR A 412 48.42 5.61 32.94
C THR A 412 48.39 7.08 33.37
N GLN A 413 47.78 8.00 32.60
CA GLN A 413 47.59 9.39 33.04
C GLN A 413 46.21 9.71 33.65
N GLN A 414 45.28 8.76 33.69
CA GLN A 414 44.01 8.93 34.41
C GLN A 414 43.72 7.75 35.33
N LYS A 415 44.60 7.57 36.32
CA LYS A 415 44.26 6.91 37.59
C LYS A 415 44.39 7.90 38.73
N GLN A 416 43.31 8.63 39.00
CA GLN A 416 42.97 8.99 40.38
C GLN A 416 41.51 8.62 40.63
N GLY A 417 41.35 7.38 41.13
CA GLY A 417 40.47 7.09 42.25
C GLY A 417 38.95 7.05 42.03
N VAL A 418 38.45 5.81 42.01
CA VAL A 418 37.53 5.23 43.02
C VAL A 418 36.23 4.63 42.44
N SER A 419 36.22 3.29 42.47
CA SER A 419 35.15 2.34 42.82
C SER A 419 33.74 2.46 42.21
N LEU A 420 33.39 1.41 41.47
CA LEU A 420 32.04 0.91 41.17
C LEU A 420 31.11 0.85 42.41
N SER A 421 29.83 1.20 42.22
CA SER A 421 28.74 0.53 42.93
C SER A 421 27.45 0.46 42.09
N SER A 422 26.97 -0.79 42.00
CA SER A 422 25.61 -1.31 41.83
C SER A 422 24.51 -0.39 41.28
N VAL A 423 23.93 -0.84 40.17
CA VAL A 423 22.60 -0.48 39.67
C VAL A 423 21.54 -0.69 40.77
N LYS A 424 20.74 0.35 41.03
CA LYS A 424 19.40 0.25 41.61
C LYS A 424 18.51 1.31 40.95
N THR A 425 17.35 0.86 40.50
CA THR A 425 16.25 1.62 39.91
C THR A 425 15.79 2.78 40.80
N ASP A 426 15.43 3.92 40.21
CA ASP A 426 14.08 4.49 40.33
C ASP A 426 13.89 5.78 39.53
N SER A 427 12.69 5.88 38.94
CA SER A 427 12.07 7.08 38.38
C SER A 427 11.98 8.20 39.42
N SER A 428 12.52 9.38 39.12
CA SER A 428 11.95 10.72 39.43
C SER A 428 13.00 11.83 39.33
N ALA A 429 12.93 12.65 38.27
CA ALA A 429 13.44 14.04 38.29
C ALA A 429 12.90 14.91 37.14
N LEU A 430 11.61 14.78 36.83
CA LEU A 430 10.84 15.88 36.23
C LEU A 430 10.56 16.86 37.37
N LEU A 431 11.49 17.78 37.67
CA LEU A 431 11.34 19.02 38.46
C LEU A 431 12.70 19.45 39.03
N LYS A 432 13.50 20.18 38.25
CA LYS A 432 14.42 21.23 38.74
C LYS A 432 15.25 21.80 37.58
N TRP A 433 14.67 22.78 36.89
CA TRP A 433 15.36 24.07 36.66
C TRP A 433 14.44 25.04 35.92
N LYS A 434 13.53 25.63 36.71
CA LYS A 434 12.93 26.93 36.44
C LYS A 434 13.13 27.77 37.70
N THR A 435 14.22 28.54 37.79
CA THR A 435 14.27 29.85 38.49
C THR A 435 15.67 30.48 38.42
N LYS A 436 15.87 31.41 37.47
CA LYS A 436 16.23 32.83 37.73
C LYS A 436 16.65 33.53 36.41
N GLY A 437 15.79 34.41 35.90
CA GLY A 437 16.21 35.65 35.22
C GLY A 437 16.54 36.72 36.28
N ALA A 438 17.12 37.89 36.01
CA ALA A 438 17.34 38.71 34.82
C ALA A 438 18.77 39.33 34.88
N THR A 439 19.36 40.01 33.89
CA THR A 439 19.01 41.37 33.42
C THR A 439 19.73 41.73 32.10
N GLU A 440 18.95 42.33 31.18
CA GLU A 440 19.25 43.32 30.11
C GLU A 440 20.10 43.07 28.84
N GLN A 441 19.35 43.21 27.73
CA GLN A 441 19.57 44.02 26.51
C GLN A 441 20.42 43.53 25.32
N ALA A 442 19.66 43.26 24.25
CA ALA A 442 19.80 43.75 22.88
C ALA A 442 20.54 42.90 21.82
N LYS A 443 19.81 42.77 20.69
CA LYS A 443 20.18 42.37 19.32
C LYS A 443 20.06 40.88 18.93
N GLU A 444 19.41 40.72 17.78
CA GLU A 444 19.05 39.54 16.98
C GLU A 444 19.98 38.31 17.08
N PRO A 445 19.45 37.08 16.99
CA PRO A 445 20.24 35.94 16.58
C PRO A 445 20.01 35.63 15.10
N GLU A 446 21.06 35.86 14.30
CA GLU A 446 21.33 35.13 13.07
C GLU A 446 21.10 33.62 13.31
N ARG A 447 20.36 33.00 12.39
CA ARG A 447 20.32 31.54 12.22
C ARG A 447 21.74 31.06 11.91
N LYS A 448 22.47 30.61 12.93
CA LYS A 448 23.65 29.77 12.76
C LYS A 448 23.20 28.42 12.23
N PHE A 449 23.27 28.27 10.92
CA PHE A 449 23.31 26.98 10.24
C PHE A 449 24.40 26.12 10.88
N LEU A 450 24.04 24.92 11.32
CA LEU A 450 25.02 23.87 11.54
C LEU A 450 25.56 23.48 10.15
N ARG A 451 26.75 23.99 9.86
CA ARG A 451 27.59 23.58 8.74
C ARG A 451 27.78 22.05 8.83
N PRO A 452 27.62 21.28 7.75
CA PRO A 452 28.06 19.89 7.74
C PRO A 452 29.59 19.91 7.81
N GLN A 453 30.15 19.66 9.00
CA GLN A 453 31.57 19.36 9.07
C GLN A 453 31.77 17.94 8.56
N LEU A 454 32.40 17.86 7.38
CA LEU A 454 33.20 16.75 6.92
C LEU A 454 33.91 16.04 8.09
N SER A 455 33.41 14.88 8.48
CA SER A 455 34.25 13.83 9.07
C SER A 455 34.72 12.91 7.95
N LYS A 456 35.42 13.50 6.96
CA LYS A 456 36.29 12.78 6.04
C LYS A 456 37.69 12.71 6.66
N ILE A 457 37.77 12.31 7.93
CA ILE A 457 39.01 12.18 8.69
C ILE A 457 39.04 10.76 9.24
N ALA A 458 39.95 9.97 8.66
CA ALA A 458 40.47 8.68 9.10
C ALA A 458 39.54 7.45 8.98
N ILE A 459 39.33 6.96 7.75
CA ILE A 459 39.21 5.52 7.48
C ILE A 459 40.15 5.20 6.32
N THR A 460 41.46 5.21 6.59
CA THR A 460 42.48 4.72 5.65
C THR A 460 43.22 3.51 6.22
N SER A 461 42.59 2.75 7.13
CA SER A 461 43.22 1.57 7.73
C SER A 461 42.24 0.45 8.16
N LEU A 462 41.20 0.14 7.39
CA LEU A 462 40.32 -0.98 7.74
C LEU A 462 39.86 -1.79 6.51
N GLU A 463 40.72 -2.69 6.05
CA GLU A 463 40.30 -3.90 5.30
C GLU A 463 39.17 -4.65 6.04
N PHE A 464 39.09 -4.51 7.37
CA PHE A 464 38.02 -5.08 8.20
C PHE A 464 36.66 -4.35 8.07
N SER A 465 36.64 -3.03 7.81
CA SER A 465 35.37 -2.26 7.70
C SER A 465 34.58 -2.60 6.43
N GLU A 466 35.30 -3.03 5.40
CA GLU A 466 34.77 -3.46 4.11
C GLU A 466 34.19 -4.89 4.15
N ALA A 467 34.61 -5.71 5.13
CA ALA A 467 34.09 -7.06 5.34
C ALA A 467 32.81 -7.10 6.22
N LEU A 468 32.48 -6.01 6.93
CA LEU A 468 31.32 -5.92 7.82
C LEU A 468 29.96 -6.06 7.12
N PRO A 469 29.70 -5.43 5.95
CA PRO A 469 28.44 -5.58 5.23
C PRO A 469 28.16 -7.03 4.83
N PHE A 470 29.18 -7.72 4.31
CA PHE A 470 29.08 -9.15 4.01
C PHE A 470 28.91 -10.00 5.29
N ALA A 471 29.65 -9.71 6.36
CA ALA A 471 29.47 -10.43 7.62
C ALA A 471 28.03 -10.27 8.16
N ALA A 472 27.45 -9.08 8.04
CA ALA A 472 26.06 -8.82 8.39
C ALA A 472 25.09 -9.59 7.47
N PHE A 473 25.31 -9.56 6.16
CA PHE A 473 24.51 -10.31 5.19
C PHE A 473 24.55 -11.83 5.46
N ALA A 474 25.75 -12.42 5.60
CA ALA A 474 25.92 -13.84 5.89
C ALA A 474 25.33 -14.23 7.25
N SER A 475 25.50 -13.38 8.27
CA SER A 475 24.89 -13.58 9.59
C SER A 475 23.36 -13.57 9.50
N LEU A 476 22.77 -12.63 8.75
CA LEU A 476 21.32 -12.57 8.53
C LEU A 476 20.82 -13.78 7.74
N LEU A 477 21.58 -14.28 6.76
CA LEU A 477 21.22 -15.48 6.03
C LEU A 477 21.24 -16.72 6.93
N VAL A 478 22.24 -16.86 7.81
CA VAL A 478 22.24 -17.93 8.84
C VAL A 478 21.08 -17.76 9.82
N GLU A 479 20.76 -16.52 10.22
CA GLU A 479 19.60 -16.21 11.06
C GLU A 479 18.27 -16.58 10.37
N THR A 480 18.17 -16.48 9.03
CA THR A 480 16.97 -16.96 8.31
C THR A 480 16.76 -18.46 8.51
N VAL A 481 17.82 -19.26 8.51
CA VAL A 481 17.73 -20.71 8.75
C VAL A 481 17.25 -21.00 10.18
N ALA A 482 17.83 -20.33 11.18
CA ALA A 482 17.42 -20.51 12.58
C ALA A 482 15.95 -20.10 12.82
N LYS A 483 15.46 -19.07 12.12
CA LYS A 483 14.05 -18.67 12.19
C LYS A 483 13.13 -19.54 11.35
N LEU A 484 13.64 -20.18 10.29
CA LEU A 484 12.88 -21.12 9.48
C LEU A 484 12.44 -22.32 10.32
N ASP A 485 13.30 -22.82 11.22
CA ASP A 485 12.94 -23.91 12.15
C ASP A 485 11.66 -23.58 12.95
N HIS A 486 11.52 -22.34 13.40
CA HIS A 486 10.32 -21.91 14.12
C HIS A 486 9.09 -21.87 13.21
N VAL A 487 9.25 -21.52 11.94
CA VAL A 487 8.15 -21.56 10.95
C VAL A 487 7.75 -23.01 10.69
N ILE A 488 8.73 -23.91 10.52
CA ILE A 488 8.52 -25.35 10.33
C ILE A 488 7.72 -25.93 11.49
N GLU A 489 8.16 -25.71 12.72
CA GLU A 489 7.49 -26.19 13.93
C GLU A 489 6.02 -25.74 14.00
N GLU A 490 5.73 -24.47 13.69
CA GLU A 490 4.35 -23.97 13.70
C GLU A 490 3.50 -24.56 12.57
N VAL A 491 4.07 -24.79 11.37
CA VAL A 491 3.34 -25.41 10.25
C VAL A 491 3.06 -26.89 10.55
N GLU A 492 4.02 -27.61 11.14
CA GLU A 492 3.80 -28.99 11.58
C GLU A 492 2.79 -29.09 12.73
N GLU A 493 2.86 -28.20 13.72
CA GLU A 493 1.87 -28.13 14.80
C GLU A 493 0.48 -27.80 14.23
N LEU A 494 0.40 -26.88 13.27
CA LEU A 494 -0.82 -26.55 12.55
C LEU A 494 -1.38 -27.79 11.83
N GLY A 495 -0.56 -28.50 11.06
CA GLY A 495 -0.95 -29.70 10.33
C GLY A 495 -1.44 -30.81 11.26
N ARG A 496 -0.75 -31.01 12.40
CA ARG A 496 -1.14 -31.98 13.43
C ARG A 496 -2.50 -31.67 14.05
N ILE A 497 -2.76 -30.40 14.40
CA ILE A 497 -4.03 -29.98 15.00
C ILE A 497 -5.16 -29.96 13.96
N ALA A 498 -4.85 -29.60 12.72
CA ALA A 498 -5.80 -29.56 11.60
C ALA A 498 -6.04 -30.94 10.96
N CYS A 499 -5.34 -31.99 11.42
CA CYS A 499 -5.39 -33.35 10.89
C CYS A 499 -5.13 -33.40 9.38
N PHE A 500 -4.00 -32.83 8.95
CA PHE A 500 -3.54 -32.92 7.57
C PHE A 500 -3.31 -34.40 7.18
N LYS A 501 -3.46 -34.70 5.88
CA LYS A 501 -3.20 -36.05 5.37
C LYS A 501 -1.71 -36.38 5.50
N GLU A 502 -1.40 -37.65 5.74
CA GLU A 502 -0.02 -38.14 5.72
C GLU A 502 0.57 -37.97 4.30
N TYR A 503 1.90 -37.80 4.25
CA TYR A 503 2.61 -37.65 2.99
C TYR A 503 2.80 -39.02 2.33
N GLU A 504 2.20 -39.24 1.15
CA GLU A 504 2.42 -40.44 0.35
C GLU A 504 3.48 -40.18 -0.73
N HIS A 505 4.52 -41.02 -0.81
CA HIS A 505 5.63 -40.95 -1.80
C HIS A 505 5.20 -41.26 -3.26
N GLY A 506 3.91 -41.12 -3.58
CA GLY A 506 3.32 -41.45 -4.89
C GLY A 506 2.58 -40.30 -5.56
N ASP A 507 2.43 -39.15 -4.91
CA ASP A 507 1.81 -37.94 -5.49
C ASP A 507 2.81 -37.10 -6.32
N GLU A 508 3.96 -37.67 -6.70
CA GLU A 508 4.94 -37.10 -7.64
C GLU A 508 4.45 -37.10 -9.12
N ASN A 509 3.14 -37.09 -9.35
CA ASN A 509 2.60 -36.45 -10.56
C ASN A 509 2.40 -34.94 -10.31
N ILE A 510 3.30 -34.31 -9.56
CA ILE A 510 3.63 -32.91 -9.81
C ILE A 510 4.51 -32.94 -11.04
N VAL A 511 3.85 -32.97 -12.21
CA VAL A 511 4.40 -32.29 -13.37
C VAL A 511 4.82 -30.92 -12.82
N VAL A 512 6.13 -30.64 -12.82
CA VAL A 512 6.61 -29.26 -12.80
C VAL A 512 6.20 -28.66 -14.15
N THR A 513 4.89 -28.54 -14.34
CA THR A 513 4.32 -27.50 -15.14
C THR A 513 4.53 -26.30 -14.26
N CYS A 514 5.68 -25.65 -14.46
CA CYS A 514 5.60 -24.21 -14.65
C CYS A 514 4.50 -23.99 -15.69
N GLU A 515 3.24 -23.97 -15.27
CA GLU A 515 2.25 -23.14 -15.95
C GLU A 515 2.79 -21.73 -15.75
N ARG A 516 3.70 -21.37 -16.67
CA ARG A 516 3.86 -19.99 -17.06
C ARG A 516 2.41 -19.54 -17.32
N PRO A 517 1.91 -18.48 -16.66
CA PRO A 517 0.64 -17.89 -17.07
C PRO A 517 0.71 -17.72 -18.59
N PRO A 518 -0.38 -17.91 -19.34
CA PRO A 518 -0.32 -17.80 -20.78
C PRO A 518 0.44 -16.52 -21.11
N ASP A 519 1.56 -16.68 -21.81
CA ASP A 519 2.31 -15.62 -22.47
C ASP A 519 1.37 -15.02 -23.53
N GLU A 520 0.36 -14.30 -23.08
CA GLU A 520 0.02 -13.03 -23.66
C GLU A 520 0.78 -11.99 -22.84
N MET A 521 2.13 -12.04 -22.88
CA MET A 521 2.84 -10.77 -22.92
C MET A 521 2.12 -9.95 -24.00
N PRO A 522 1.53 -8.78 -23.68
CA PRO A 522 0.99 -7.94 -24.73
C PRO A 522 2.12 -7.75 -25.73
N GLN A 523 1.99 -8.33 -26.93
CA GLN A 523 3.02 -8.23 -27.95
C GLN A 523 3.43 -6.77 -28.02
N THR A 524 4.70 -6.48 -27.77
CA THR A 524 5.19 -5.11 -27.70
C THR A 524 4.93 -4.46 -29.04
N LYS A 525 3.85 -3.70 -29.12
CA LYS A 525 3.36 -3.13 -30.36
C LYS A 525 4.27 -1.97 -30.72
N TYR A 526 4.97 -2.11 -31.84
CA TYR A 526 5.77 -1.05 -32.43
C TYR A 526 5.14 -0.63 -33.75
N TYR A 527 5.12 0.67 -34.00
CA TYR A 527 4.70 1.22 -35.27
C TYR A 527 5.94 1.46 -36.13
N ASP A 528 5.94 0.92 -37.35
CA ASP A 528 6.92 1.28 -38.37
C ASP A 528 6.60 2.70 -38.87
N THR A 529 7.21 3.69 -38.23
CA THR A 529 7.15 5.10 -38.58
C THR A 529 8.57 5.64 -38.65
N ASP A 530 8.86 6.47 -39.67
CA ASP A 530 10.13 7.17 -39.75
C ASP A 530 10.33 8.09 -38.54
N LEU A 531 11.58 8.23 -38.10
CA LEU A 531 11.90 9.08 -36.95
C LEU A 531 11.59 10.55 -37.26
N PRO A 532 10.75 11.22 -36.45
CA PRO A 532 10.39 12.61 -36.68
C PRO A 532 11.50 13.59 -36.24
N PHE A 533 12.65 13.12 -35.78
CA PHE A 533 13.79 13.93 -35.35
C PHE A 533 15.10 13.32 -35.85
N PRO A 534 16.16 14.15 -36.05
CA PRO A 534 17.45 13.63 -36.48
C PRO A 534 18.07 12.75 -35.39
N PRO A 535 18.68 11.59 -35.72
CA PRO A 535 19.34 10.73 -34.74
C PRO A 535 20.43 11.44 -33.93
N SER A 536 21.07 12.46 -34.51
CA SER A 536 22.09 13.30 -33.87
C SER A 536 21.61 13.99 -32.60
N LEU A 537 20.30 14.20 -32.44
CA LEU A 537 19.70 14.74 -31.21
C LEU A 537 20.03 13.88 -29.99
N LEU A 538 20.19 12.57 -30.19
CA LEU A 538 20.37 11.58 -29.13
C LEU A 538 21.82 11.09 -29.01
N ASP A 539 22.77 11.66 -29.76
CA ASP A 539 24.18 11.23 -29.77
C ASP A 539 24.85 11.29 -28.39
N LYS A 540 24.39 12.20 -27.52
CA LYS A 540 24.86 12.39 -26.15
C LYS A 540 24.06 11.60 -25.11
N THR A 541 23.21 10.67 -25.54
CA THR A 541 22.30 9.90 -24.67
C THR A 541 22.56 8.39 -24.78
N PHE A 542 21.98 7.61 -23.88
CA PHE A 542 22.02 6.14 -23.92
C PHE A 542 21.39 5.51 -25.19
N LEU A 543 20.63 6.29 -25.96
CA LEU A 543 20.03 5.88 -27.24
C LEU A 543 20.95 6.09 -28.45
N SER A 544 22.16 6.62 -28.26
CA SER A 544 23.13 6.89 -29.33
C SER A 544 23.45 5.64 -30.15
N GLY A 545 23.29 5.74 -31.47
CA GLY A 545 23.56 4.65 -32.42
C GLY A 545 22.60 3.46 -32.37
N ARG A 546 21.49 3.53 -31.61
CA ARG A 546 20.52 2.43 -31.48
C ARG A 546 19.31 2.63 -32.39
N GLU A 547 18.70 1.51 -32.82
CA GLU A 547 17.42 1.55 -33.53
C GLU A 547 16.29 1.98 -32.57
N LEU A 548 15.47 2.92 -33.02
CA LEU A 548 14.32 3.46 -32.29
C LEU A 548 13.03 3.16 -33.04
N LYS A 549 12.03 2.70 -32.31
CA LYS A 549 10.68 2.44 -32.85
C LYS A 549 9.63 3.18 -32.04
N CYS A 550 8.57 3.59 -32.73
CA CYS A 550 7.44 4.23 -32.09
C CYS A 550 6.65 3.19 -31.29
N CYS A 551 6.52 3.39 -29.99
CA CYS A 551 5.94 2.45 -29.05
C CYS A 551 4.57 2.88 -28.52
N TYR A 552 4.17 4.14 -28.79
CA TYR A 552 2.87 4.71 -28.45
C TYR A 552 2.53 5.85 -29.42
N LYS A 553 1.27 5.87 -29.89
CA LYS A 553 0.66 7.02 -30.60
C LYS A 553 -0.70 7.33 -29.99
N ALA A 554 -0.88 8.53 -29.46
CA ALA A 554 -2.13 8.92 -28.79
C ALA A 554 -3.37 8.85 -29.69
N THR A 555 -3.26 9.07 -31.01
CA THR A 555 -4.40 8.91 -31.94
C THR A 555 -4.85 7.46 -32.11
N ILE A 556 -3.93 6.50 -31.99
CA ILE A 556 -4.21 5.06 -32.18
C ILE A 556 -4.50 4.38 -30.84
N ASP A 557 -3.63 4.61 -29.86
CA ASP A 557 -3.66 3.96 -28.55
C ASP A 557 -4.55 4.71 -27.54
N GLY A 558 -4.88 5.98 -27.83
CA GLY A 558 -5.81 6.81 -27.06
C GLY A 558 -5.13 7.77 -26.08
N PHE A 559 -5.77 8.93 -25.82
CA PHE A 559 -5.17 10.07 -25.13
C PHE A 559 -5.16 10.01 -23.58
N SER A 560 -5.56 8.92 -22.93
CA SER A 560 -5.51 8.85 -21.47
C SER A 560 -4.11 8.51 -20.97
N ALA A 561 -3.72 9.07 -19.82
CA ALA A 561 -2.47 8.72 -19.14
C ALA A 561 -2.32 7.20 -18.92
N ALA A 562 -3.41 6.50 -18.62
CA ALA A 562 -3.40 5.04 -18.53
C ALA A 562 -2.99 4.34 -19.84
N ASN A 563 -3.39 4.87 -21.00
CA ASN A 563 -3.05 4.26 -22.30
C ASN A 563 -1.60 4.53 -22.67
N PHE A 564 -1.12 5.72 -22.32
CA PHE A 564 0.29 6.08 -22.37
C PHE A 564 1.12 5.11 -21.54
N HIS A 565 0.81 4.93 -20.26
CA HIS A 565 1.56 4.02 -19.37
C HIS A 565 1.51 2.55 -19.81
N ASN A 566 0.34 2.06 -20.22
CA ASN A 566 0.20 0.71 -20.79
C ASN A 566 1.12 0.47 -22.01
N SER A 567 1.50 1.54 -22.73
CA SER A 567 2.29 1.47 -23.96
C SER A 567 3.73 1.90 -23.78
N CYS A 568 4.08 2.66 -22.74
CA CYS A 568 5.39 3.28 -22.56
C CYS A 568 6.16 2.73 -21.36
N ASP A 569 5.45 2.14 -20.38
CA ASP A 569 6.10 1.67 -19.16
C ASP A 569 7.05 0.51 -19.46
N PHE A 570 8.16 0.47 -18.73
CA PHE A 570 9.22 -0.55 -18.86
C PHE A 570 9.87 -0.62 -20.24
N LYS A 571 9.80 0.46 -21.05
CA LYS A 571 10.48 0.51 -22.36
C LYS A 571 11.85 1.21 -22.33
N GLY A 572 12.30 1.61 -21.14
CA GLY A 572 13.57 2.30 -20.91
C GLY A 572 13.59 3.76 -21.41
N PRO A 573 14.80 4.32 -21.67
CA PRO A 573 14.96 5.69 -22.16
C PRO A 573 14.13 5.92 -23.43
N CYS A 574 13.43 7.06 -23.50
CA CYS A 574 12.54 7.36 -24.62
C CYS A 574 12.50 8.84 -24.99
N ALA A 575 12.21 9.09 -26.26
CA ALA A 575 11.95 10.42 -26.79
C ALA A 575 10.44 10.59 -27.03
N ILE A 576 9.88 11.69 -26.53
CA ILE A 576 8.47 12.05 -26.67
C ILE A 576 8.35 13.19 -27.67
N ILE A 577 7.39 13.10 -28.57
CA ILE A 577 7.08 14.10 -29.58
C ILE A 577 5.61 14.51 -29.46
N GLY A 578 5.37 15.81 -29.35
CA GLY A 578 4.04 16.38 -29.29
C GLY A 578 3.76 17.27 -30.50
N TYR A 579 2.59 17.07 -31.10
CA TYR A 579 2.07 17.92 -32.16
C TYR A 579 0.89 18.73 -31.63
N THR A 580 0.96 20.05 -31.73
CA THR A 580 -0.11 20.94 -31.31
C THR A 580 -1.06 21.25 -32.46
N ASN A 581 -2.29 21.68 -32.12
CA ASN A 581 -3.29 22.14 -33.10
C ASN A 581 -2.90 23.41 -33.89
N LYS A 582 -1.77 24.04 -33.54
CA LYS A 582 -1.21 25.20 -34.24
C LYS A 582 -0.07 24.82 -35.18
N SER A 583 0.05 23.53 -35.53
CA SER A 583 1.17 22.99 -36.32
C SER A 583 2.55 23.18 -35.67
N PHE A 584 2.60 23.50 -34.37
CA PHE A 584 3.85 23.59 -33.62
C PHE A 584 4.25 22.22 -33.09
N LYS A 585 5.52 21.86 -33.30
CA LYS A 585 6.12 20.58 -32.94
C LYS A 585 7.17 20.78 -31.85
N PHE A 586 7.11 19.93 -30.84
CA PHE A 586 8.06 19.92 -29.73
C PHE A 586 8.32 18.50 -29.28
N GLY A 587 9.31 18.34 -28.40
CA GLY A 587 9.56 17.07 -27.77
C GLY A 587 10.35 17.19 -26.48
N ALA A 588 10.61 16.03 -25.90
CA ALA A 588 11.35 15.89 -24.68
C ALA A 588 12.06 14.54 -24.66
N PHE A 589 13.22 14.47 -24.03
CA PHE A 589 13.95 13.23 -23.85
C PHE A 589 13.95 12.83 -22.38
N ASN A 590 13.45 11.63 -22.11
CA ASN A 590 13.43 11.01 -20.80
C ASN A 590 14.51 9.91 -20.75
N PRO A 591 15.63 10.12 -20.02
CA PRO A 591 16.68 9.10 -19.87
C PRO A 591 16.26 7.91 -18.98
N GLU A 592 15.33 8.09 -18.05
CA GLU A 592 14.92 7.07 -17.08
C GLU A 592 13.85 6.12 -17.65
N GLY A 593 12.98 6.65 -18.51
CA GLY A 593 11.77 5.97 -18.97
C GLY A 593 10.58 6.20 -18.04
N TYR A 594 9.52 5.40 -18.20
CA TYR A 594 8.30 5.47 -17.39
C TYR A 594 8.03 4.13 -16.71
N ARG A 595 7.54 4.15 -15.47
CA ARG A 595 7.19 2.94 -14.69
C ARG A 595 5.96 3.12 -13.79
N SER A 596 5.26 4.26 -13.87
CA SER A 596 4.08 4.56 -13.06
C SER A 596 4.35 4.54 -11.55
N THR A 597 5.44 5.13 -11.08
CA THR A 597 5.86 5.05 -9.66
C THR A 597 5.22 6.04 -8.71
N ASP A 598 4.55 7.06 -9.23
CA ASP A 598 4.10 8.22 -8.48
C ASP A 598 5.24 8.96 -7.75
N ASP A 599 6.46 8.90 -8.29
CA ASP A 599 7.64 9.57 -7.76
C ASP A 599 8.29 10.54 -8.78
N TYR A 600 9.40 11.18 -8.40
CA TYR A 600 10.17 12.08 -9.23
C TYR A 600 11.64 11.67 -9.32
N TYR A 601 12.26 11.96 -10.46
CA TYR A 601 13.67 11.68 -10.70
C TYR A 601 14.48 12.96 -10.84
N ASP A 602 15.63 13.01 -10.19
CA ASP A 602 16.63 14.07 -10.38
C ASP A 602 17.69 13.57 -11.36
N THR A 603 17.68 14.12 -12.58
CA THR A 603 18.65 13.81 -13.64
C THR A 603 19.05 15.09 -14.37
N PHE A 604 20.30 15.15 -14.84
CA PHE A 604 20.78 16.25 -15.69
C PHE A 604 20.67 15.93 -17.18
N ASP A 605 20.42 14.66 -17.53
CA ASP A 605 20.40 14.18 -18.91
C ASP A 605 19.01 14.31 -19.56
N ALA A 606 17.98 14.64 -18.79
CA ALA A 606 16.69 15.03 -19.33
C ALA A 606 16.75 16.42 -19.96
N PHE A 607 16.14 16.56 -21.13
CA PHE A 607 16.06 17.85 -21.84
C PHE A 607 14.77 17.98 -22.64
N LEU A 608 14.33 19.23 -22.83
CA LEU A 608 13.23 19.58 -23.71
C LEU A 608 13.78 20.04 -25.06
N PHE A 609 13.01 19.95 -26.13
CA PHE A 609 13.42 20.51 -27.42
C PHE A 609 12.22 20.94 -28.28
N TYR A 610 12.45 21.84 -29.22
CA TYR A 610 11.42 22.35 -30.12
C TYR A 610 11.97 22.80 -31.47
N TRP A 611 11.09 22.94 -32.45
CA TRP A 611 11.42 23.47 -33.78
C TRP A 611 10.87 24.88 -33.96
N THR A 612 11.57 25.70 -34.72
CA THR A 612 11.08 27.02 -35.16
C THR A 612 10.24 26.89 -36.42
N ASP A 613 9.28 27.80 -36.63
CA ASP A 613 8.37 27.81 -37.81
C ASP A 613 9.11 27.90 -39.16
N ASN A 614 10.39 28.28 -39.14
CA ASN A 614 11.28 28.16 -40.28
C ASN A 614 11.99 26.81 -40.21
N ASP A 615 11.41 25.80 -40.88
CA ASP A 615 12.08 24.53 -41.20
C ASP A 615 13.55 24.79 -41.56
N ILE A 616 14.51 24.23 -40.80
CA ILE A 616 15.73 23.57 -41.28
C ILE A 616 16.34 22.76 -40.11
N THR A 617 16.06 21.46 -40.20
CA THR A 617 16.76 20.27 -39.71
C THR A 617 16.95 20.02 -38.21
N ASP A 618 17.48 20.97 -37.42
CA ASP A 618 17.94 20.64 -36.06
C ASP A 618 17.09 21.29 -34.95
N PRO A 619 16.57 20.50 -34.00
CA PRO A 619 15.77 21.04 -32.89
C PRO A 619 16.64 21.80 -31.88
N ILE A 620 16.08 22.86 -31.32
CA ILE A 620 16.73 23.63 -30.25
C ILE A 620 16.53 22.89 -28.92
N VAL A 621 17.62 22.52 -28.27
CA VAL A 621 17.64 21.79 -27.00
C VAL A 621 17.66 22.74 -25.79
N LEU A 622 16.76 22.51 -24.85
CA LEU A 622 16.63 23.21 -23.58
C LEU A 622 17.03 22.26 -22.44
N PRO A 623 18.27 22.36 -21.91
CA PRO A 623 18.75 21.48 -20.86
C PRO A 623 18.06 21.74 -19.51
N LYS A 624 18.16 20.77 -18.61
CA LYS A 624 17.75 20.92 -17.20
C LYS A 624 18.57 22.01 -16.50
N VAL A 625 17.90 22.90 -15.77
CA VAL A 625 18.51 23.99 -14.98
C VAL A 625 17.90 24.05 -13.58
N GLY A 626 18.53 24.75 -12.62
CA GLY A 626 17.90 25.02 -11.32
C GLY A 626 18.33 24.17 -10.12
N GLY A 627 19.46 23.46 -10.16
CA GLY A 627 20.02 22.74 -8.99
C GLY A 627 19.40 21.34 -8.76
N SER A 628 19.39 20.85 -7.52
CA SER A 628 18.91 19.51 -7.09
C SER A 628 17.37 19.41 -7.03
N GLY A 629 16.69 19.91 -8.06
CA GLY A 629 15.24 19.84 -8.20
C GLY A 629 14.83 18.73 -9.17
N ALA A 630 13.68 18.11 -8.90
CA ALA A 630 13.05 17.08 -9.73
C ALA A 630 13.06 17.47 -11.23
N ALA A 631 13.73 16.67 -12.05
CA ALA A 631 13.81 16.83 -13.49
C ALA A 631 12.62 16.17 -14.20
N LEU A 632 12.13 15.05 -13.65
CA LEU A 632 11.05 14.24 -14.20
C LEU A 632 10.06 13.89 -13.08
N PHE A 633 8.79 13.73 -13.43
CA PHE A 633 7.78 13.15 -12.54
C PHE A 633 7.08 12.01 -13.28
N ASP A 634 7.05 10.83 -12.66
CA ASP A 634 6.45 9.62 -13.21
C ASP A 634 5.18 9.27 -12.45
N TYR A 635 4.14 10.06 -12.66
CA TYR A 635 2.84 9.86 -12.04
C TYR A 635 2.04 8.81 -12.79
N ALA A 636 1.63 7.73 -12.13
CA ALA A 636 0.80 6.65 -12.69
C ALA A 636 -0.52 7.15 -13.28
N ARG A 637 -0.98 8.32 -12.82
CA ARG A 637 -2.22 8.98 -13.26
C ARG A 637 -2.00 10.21 -14.14
N GLY A 638 -0.74 10.56 -14.46
CA GLY A 638 -0.36 11.67 -15.32
C GLY A 638 0.28 11.18 -16.62
N GLY A 639 0.34 12.02 -17.65
CA GLY A 639 1.21 11.74 -18.79
C GLY A 639 2.64 12.25 -18.55
N PRO A 640 3.45 12.38 -19.61
CA PRO A 640 4.81 12.90 -19.54
C PRO A 640 4.93 14.22 -18.77
N GLN A 641 5.73 14.22 -17.69
CA GLN A 641 5.99 15.42 -16.89
C GLN A 641 7.48 15.66 -16.66
N PHE A 642 7.95 16.81 -17.15
CA PHE A 642 9.32 17.29 -17.06
C PHE A 642 9.35 18.50 -16.14
N GLY A 643 9.92 18.32 -14.96
CA GLY A 643 10.00 19.33 -13.92
C GLY A 643 8.64 19.63 -13.28
N ALA A 644 8.66 20.48 -12.25
CA ALA A 644 7.43 20.82 -11.51
C ALA A 644 6.43 21.57 -12.41
N ASP A 645 6.95 22.38 -13.33
CA ASP A 645 6.16 23.18 -14.28
C ASP A 645 6.78 23.28 -15.68
N GLY A 646 7.89 22.61 -15.96
CA GLY A 646 8.65 22.68 -17.22
C GLY A 646 7.83 22.30 -18.45
N LEU A 647 7.41 21.05 -18.53
CA LEU A 647 6.47 20.54 -19.53
C LEU A 647 5.59 19.46 -18.89
N LEU A 648 4.27 19.64 -18.95
CA LEU A 648 3.29 18.73 -18.37
C LEU A 648 2.31 18.36 -19.47
N ILE A 649 2.29 17.10 -19.89
CA ILE A 649 1.34 16.58 -20.87
C ILE A 649 0.35 15.70 -20.12
N GLY A 650 -0.93 16.10 -20.09
CA GLY A 650 -1.97 15.40 -19.35
C GLY A 650 -1.66 15.18 -17.86
N PRO A 651 -1.37 16.24 -17.07
CA PRO A 651 -1.12 16.07 -15.63
C PRO A 651 -2.34 15.51 -14.90
N PRO A 652 -2.16 14.85 -13.73
CA PRO A 652 -3.26 14.31 -12.96
C PRO A 652 -4.22 15.41 -12.51
N LEU A 653 -5.52 15.11 -12.44
CA LEU A 653 -6.56 16.10 -12.11
C LEU A 653 -6.54 16.55 -10.64
N ALA A 654 -5.80 15.84 -9.77
CA ALA A 654 -5.47 16.28 -8.42
C ALA A 654 -3.95 16.18 -8.17
N PRO A 655 -3.38 17.11 -7.39
CA PRO A 655 -1.95 17.08 -7.06
C PRO A 655 -1.61 15.84 -6.22
N VAL A 656 -0.69 15.02 -6.71
CA VAL A 656 -0.10 13.89 -5.99
C VAL A 656 1.04 14.45 -5.14
N MET A 657 0.72 15.04 -3.98
CA MET A 657 1.72 15.61 -3.07
C MET A 657 1.63 14.91 -1.72
N GLY A 658 2.47 13.88 -1.50
CA GLY A 658 2.99 13.45 -0.19
C GLY A 658 2.03 13.31 1.00
N GLY A 659 0.73 13.14 0.76
CA GLY A 659 -0.30 13.09 1.80
C GLY A 659 -1.22 11.92 1.54
N PHE A 660 -1.45 11.12 2.58
CA PHE A 660 -2.44 10.04 2.71
C PHE A 660 -3.65 10.20 1.78
N ALA A 661 -3.51 9.73 0.54
CA ALA A 661 -4.62 9.49 -0.35
C ALA A 661 -4.86 7.99 -0.30
N GLY A 662 -5.83 7.58 0.52
CA GLY A 662 -6.30 6.20 0.53
C GLY A 662 -6.83 5.79 -0.86
N PRO A 663 -7.03 4.49 -1.08
CA PRO A 663 -7.43 3.92 -2.37
C PRO A 663 -8.77 4.45 -2.92
N ASP A 664 -9.56 5.19 -2.13
CA ASP A 664 -10.91 5.65 -2.47
C ASP A 664 -10.97 7.10 -2.99
N THR A 665 -9.84 7.76 -3.26
CA THR A 665 -9.87 9.10 -3.89
C THR A 665 -9.94 8.97 -5.42
N ASN A 666 -11.16 9.14 -5.97
CA ASN A 666 -11.50 9.26 -7.39
C ASN A 666 -10.94 10.56 -8.04
N SER A 667 -9.67 10.89 -7.81
CA SER A 667 -8.98 12.00 -8.47
C SER A 667 -8.44 11.53 -9.82
N GLY A 668 -9.01 12.11 -10.88
CA GLY A 668 -9.03 11.53 -12.23
C GLY A 668 -7.71 11.53 -13.01
N ILE A 669 -7.62 10.51 -13.86
CA ILE A 669 -6.57 10.23 -14.84
C ILE A 669 -6.39 11.42 -15.78
N GLY A 670 -5.14 11.78 -16.07
CA GLY A 670 -4.77 12.86 -16.98
C GLY A 670 -5.16 12.59 -18.44
N ASP A 671 -5.50 13.65 -19.18
CA ASP A 671 -5.82 13.63 -20.61
C ASP A 671 -4.68 14.32 -21.40
N LEU A 672 -3.95 13.54 -22.19
CA LEU A 672 -2.78 13.98 -22.97
C LEU A 672 -3.14 14.98 -24.08
N ARG A 673 -4.42 15.27 -24.32
CA ARG A 673 -4.83 16.36 -25.23
C ARG A 673 -4.47 17.75 -24.72
N GLN A 674 -4.09 17.90 -23.45
CA GLN A 674 -3.71 19.19 -22.88
C GLN A 674 -2.27 19.16 -22.41
N ALA A 675 -1.49 20.15 -22.81
CA ALA A 675 -0.15 20.37 -22.30
C ALA A 675 -0.01 21.74 -21.65
N LYS A 676 0.86 21.86 -20.65
CA LYS A 676 1.23 23.11 -19.98
C LYS A 676 2.75 23.20 -19.90
N SER A 677 3.30 24.40 -20.06
CA SER A 677 4.74 24.63 -19.93
C SER A 677 5.04 25.96 -19.25
N ARG A 678 6.06 25.95 -18.38
CA ARG A 678 6.72 27.11 -17.80
C ARG A 678 8.22 26.85 -17.68
N LEU A 679 9.00 27.57 -18.46
CA LEU A 679 10.47 27.47 -18.54
C LEU A 679 11.14 28.49 -17.62
N GLY A 680 12.38 28.18 -17.19
CA GLY A 680 13.23 29.03 -16.36
C GLY A 680 13.41 28.57 -14.92
N LEU A 681 12.62 27.58 -14.45
CA LEU A 681 12.80 26.94 -13.14
C LEU A 681 13.52 25.60 -13.27
N SER A 682 12.87 24.59 -13.86
CA SER A 682 13.43 23.25 -14.06
C SER A 682 14.19 23.07 -15.39
N TYR A 683 13.83 23.84 -16.43
CA TYR A 683 14.43 23.75 -17.76
C TYR A 683 14.75 25.13 -18.31
N ALA A 684 15.79 25.22 -19.15
CA ALA A 684 16.28 26.47 -19.71
C ALA A 684 15.18 27.25 -20.45
N LYS A 685 15.25 28.58 -20.38
CA LYS A 685 14.37 29.46 -21.17
C LYS A 685 14.74 29.36 -22.65
N ARG A 686 13.77 29.64 -23.51
CA ARG A 686 14.00 29.80 -24.95
C ARG A 686 14.93 30.98 -25.22
N GLU A 687 15.65 30.93 -26.34
CA GLU A 687 16.56 32.00 -26.76
C GLU A 687 15.83 33.33 -27.02
N ASP A 688 14.55 33.26 -27.39
CA ASP A 688 13.67 34.43 -27.56
C ASP A 688 13.19 35.04 -26.22
N GLY A 689 13.65 34.51 -25.09
CA GLY A 689 13.32 35.00 -23.74
C GLY A 689 11.94 34.57 -23.23
N LYS A 690 11.18 33.78 -24.01
CA LYS A 690 9.84 33.34 -23.60
C LYS A 690 9.90 32.26 -22.51
N GLU A 691 8.91 32.33 -21.62
CA GLU A 691 8.82 31.46 -20.43
C GLU A 691 7.96 30.21 -20.66
N SER A 692 7.64 29.83 -21.89
CA SER A 692 6.87 28.62 -22.21
C SER A 692 7.40 27.97 -23.48
N LEU A 693 7.38 26.64 -23.52
CA LEU A 693 7.73 25.88 -24.72
C LEU A 693 6.83 26.26 -25.91
N PHE A 694 5.58 26.64 -25.66
CA PHE A 694 4.59 27.02 -26.68
C PHE A 694 4.63 28.52 -27.04
N GLY A 695 5.69 29.24 -26.68
CA GLY A 695 5.85 30.66 -26.97
C GLY A 695 5.11 31.54 -25.95
N ASP A 696 4.16 32.37 -26.41
CA ASP A 696 3.46 33.33 -25.54
C ASP A 696 2.35 32.67 -24.70
N GLU A 697 1.96 31.44 -25.06
CA GLU A 697 0.94 30.68 -24.35
C GLU A 697 1.58 29.69 -23.38
N SER A 698 1.02 29.58 -22.17
CA SER A 698 1.46 28.60 -21.16
C SER A 698 0.80 27.24 -21.30
N ARG A 699 -0.17 27.09 -22.22
CA ARG A 699 -0.93 25.86 -22.45
C ARG A 699 -1.14 25.63 -23.94
N ALA A 700 -1.12 24.38 -24.36
CA ALA A 700 -1.40 23.96 -25.73
C ALA A 700 -2.38 22.78 -25.75
N THR A 701 -3.13 22.66 -26.85
CA THR A 701 -3.94 21.47 -27.13
C THR A 701 -3.16 20.58 -28.09
N LEU A 702 -2.98 19.32 -27.74
CA LEU A 702 -2.22 18.35 -28.53
C LEU A 702 -3.15 17.55 -29.43
N GLU A 703 -2.75 17.42 -30.69
CA GLU A 703 -3.40 16.59 -31.71
C GLU A 703 -2.80 15.19 -31.77
N GLU A 704 -1.52 15.05 -31.39
CA GLU A 704 -0.83 13.77 -31.35
C GLU A 704 0.29 13.80 -30.30
N VAL A 705 0.51 12.66 -29.64
CA VAL A 705 1.67 12.40 -28.77
C VAL A 705 2.26 11.07 -29.18
N GLU A 706 3.52 11.08 -29.61
CA GLU A 706 4.26 9.89 -30.01
C GLU A 706 5.43 9.65 -29.05
N VAL A 707 5.73 8.38 -28.78
CA VAL A 707 6.88 7.98 -27.95
C VAL A 707 7.74 6.99 -28.71
N TYR A 708 9.04 7.23 -28.70
CA TYR A 708 10.04 6.43 -29.40
C TYR A 708 11.04 5.88 -28.39
N CYS A 709 11.26 4.56 -28.40
CA CYS A 709 12.23 3.88 -27.55
C CYS A 709 13.01 2.84 -28.36
N SER A 710 14.08 2.30 -27.80
CA SER A 710 14.83 1.22 -28.45
C SER A 710 14.23 -0.14 -28.10
N PRO A 711 13.75 -0.95 -29.07
CA PRO A 711 13.25 -2.29 -28.80
C PRO A 711 14.30 -3.21 -28.14
N GLN A 712 15.58 -3.00 -28.47
CA GLN A 712 16.69 -3.75 -27.87
C GLN A 712 16.80 -3.47 -26.37
N ILE A 713 16.71 -2.21 -25.96
CA ILE A 713 16.71 -1.84 -24.53
C ILE A 713 15.41 -2.30 -23.86
N ALA A 714 14.27 -2.10 -24.52
CA ALA A 714 12.98 -2.52 -24.00
C ALA A 714 12.89 -4.05 -23.78
N SER A 715 13.66 -4.86 -24.50
CA SER A 715 13.73 -6.31 -24.28
C SER A 715 14.58 -6.75 -23.08
N LEU A 716 15.32 -5.82 -22.48
CA LEU A 716 16.12 -6.05 -21.25
C LEU A 716 15.32 -5.76 -19.98
N TYR A 717 14.14 -5.15 -20.11
CA TYR A 717 13.15 -4.95 -19.06
C TYR A 717 12.05 -6.00 -19.21
#